data_AF-A0AAV1MAY4-F1
#
_entry.id   AF-A0AAV1MAY4-F1
#
_cell.length_a   1.000
_cell.length_b   1.000
_cell.length_c   1.000
_cell.angle_alpha   90.00
_cell.angle_beta   90.00
_cell.angle_gamma   90.00
#
_symmetry.space_group_name_H-M   'P 1'
#
loop_
_entity.id
_entity.type
_entity.pdbx_description
1 polymer ?
#
loop_
_entity_poly.entity_id
_entity_poly.type
_entity_poly.pdbx_seq_one_letter_code
_entity_poly.pdbx_strand_id
1 'polypeptide(L)'
;MAITMELEESTSDSKLHKESVSKKELRPLSAVSYSRSDHGPETTSSIEQLKQYKSWVSNERWNELKKIADSAMKERKVFMIKGGGFPAVRRALLKRGWIEKYESHKVRHPPANIDPKKVTDKELTKVERMILYKFMEHHSVDFLWTSKRDKYDWLLSNKEVIISRFSRSIFTTKEGLTTSLTQMHWYTEPGIALTNFPRCYNIHNSDNLEEFIEDFRITACISIVKWFCSSVHTNKETEFITNQGKVPFSAIEFAISRINEYVTFCNHKDIDDVEDQVPHIWEHEWDLFLTHHYLLVHEKAKFVDDNNVNIRQLEKKASKVLAAVAKFWPQIDIDGFLNIWIVKPGNKCRGKGIQLMNNIKDIIGLINIPAQKNRYVVQKYIENPLVIYNTKFDIRQWFLITNCQPLTIWMYKDSYLRFSSQIFSLSNYHESVHLTNNAVQTKYKNTGDRDKALPDENMWDCHSFKAYLRQIGKYELWDTKIYPGIKQSLIGAMLACQEAMDKRQNSFELYGADFMLTEDFTPWLIEINSSPDLAPTTSVTARLCPQCLEDVIKVVLDRRHNLDADTGTFELAYKQIIPKALAYLGLSLCINGKRLLKKQKERKHEHRSVTTLALRTISGDTIEDPLQPVPPEYNGPIITDFLTWLNPYDTLPTNKDGILLGPKDSLMDSRKTRKKSRI
;
A
#
# COMPACT_ATOMS: atom_id res chain seq x y z
N MET A 1 10.59 15.58 -32.10
CA MET A 1 9.56 16.45 -31.46
C MET A 1 8.72 15.60 -30.52
N ALA A 2 9.12 15.52 -29.25
CA ALA A 2 8.35 14.84 -28.22
C ALA A 2 7.27 15.81 -27.70
N ILE A 3 6.00 15.50 -27.95
CA ILE A 3 4.89 16.26 -27.39
C ILE A 3 4.75 15.80 -25.93
N THR A 4 5.26 16.60 -25.00
CA THR A 4 4.98 16.50 -23.57
C THR A 4 3.48 16.74 -23.37
N MET A 5 2.72 15.68 -23.10
CA MET A 5 1.36 15.79 -22.59
C MET A 5 1.43 16.29 -21.14
N GLU A 6 1.06 17.55 -20.92
CA GLU A 6 0.72 18.04 -19.58
C GLU A 6 -0.51 17.26 -19.09
N LEU A 7 -0.27 16.36 -18.14
CA LEU A 7 -1.33 15.71 -17.37
C LEU A 7 -1.70 16.66 -16.23
N GLU A 8 -2.80 17.36 -16.39
CA GLU A 8 -3.45 18.17 -15.35
C GLU A 8 -3.77 17.34 -14.10
N GLU A 9 -3.68 18.01 -12.96
CA GLU A 9 -3.76 17.48 -11.61
C GLU A 9 -5.10 16.79 -11.33
N SER A 10 -5.05 15.54 -10.85
CA SER A 10 -6.20 14.86 -10.28
C SER A 10 -6.53 15.47 -8.92
N THR A 11 -7.67 16.14 -8.82
CA THR A 11 -8.25 16.59 -7.54
C THR A 11 -8.59 15.37 -6.68
N SER A 12 -8.18 15.39 -5.41
CA SER A 12 -8.35 14.31 -4.44
C SER A 12 -9.54 14.51 -3.48
N ASP A 13 -9.92 13.41 -2.84
CA ASP A 13 -11.16 13.12 -2.11
C ASP A 13 -11.44 13.96 -0.83
N SER A 14 -10.66 15.00 -0.52
CA SER A 14 -10.79 15.74 0.76
C SER A 14 -12.05 16.62 0.88
N LYS A 15 -12.81 16.83 -0.20
CA LYS A 15 -14.09 17.56 -0.17
C LYS A 15 -15.33 16.69 0.06
N LEU A 16 -15.21 15.36 0.15
CA LEU A 16 -16.36 14.46 0.27
C LEU A 16 -16.80 14.14 1.70
N HIS A 17 -16.10 14.64 2.73
CA HIS A 17 -16.39 14.33 4.13
C HIS A 17 -17.42 15.24 4.82
N LYS A 18 -18.11 16.16 4.12
CA LYS A 18 -19.04 17.11 4.79
C LYS A 18 -20.48 17.15 4.30
N GLU A 19 -20.90 16.34 3.33
CA GLU A 19 -22.31 16.30 2.90
C GLU A 19 -22.85 14.87 2.88
N SER A 20 -23.21 14.36 4.06
CA SER A 20 -24.05 13.16 4.18
C SER A 20 -25.06 13.29 5.31
N VAL A 21 -25.90 14.33 5.24
CA VAL A 21 -27.19 14.36 5.94
C VAL A 21 -28.24 15.00 5.04
N SER A 22 -28.81 14.20 4.12
CA SER A 22 -30.23 14.30 3.75
C SER A 22 -30.59 13.16 2.79
N LYS A 23 -31.35 12.19 3.31
CA LYS A 23 -32.08 11.22 2.49
C LYS A 23 -33.19 11.96 1.76
N LYS A 24 -33.15 12.00 0.43
CA LYS A 24 -34.35 12.08 -0.41
C LYS A 24 -34.22 11.05 -1.53
N GLU A 25 -35.10 10.06 -1.50
CA GLU A 25 -35.34 9.14 -2.60
C GLU A 25 -35.75 9.95 -3.84
N LEU A 26 -34.97 9.88 -4.90
CA LEU A 26 -35.35 10.36 -6.22
C LEU A 26 -35.50 9.15 -7.14
N ARG A 27 -36.76 8.88 -7.52
CA ARG A 27 -37.11 7.93 -8.59
C ARG A 27 -36.52 8.42 -9.92
N PRO A 28 -36.18 7.52 -10.86
CA PRO A 28 -35.64 7.93 -12.15
C PRO A 28 -36.74 8.50 -13.03
N LEU A 29 -36.67 9.80 -13.33
CA LEU A 29 -37.39 10.42 -14.43
C LEU A 29 -36.65 10.10 -15.73
N SER A 30 -37.42 9.64 -16.71
CA SER A 30 -37.02 9.30 -18.08
C SER A 30 -36.11 10.37 -18.71
N ALA A 31 -34.97 9.91 -19.24
CA ALA A 31 -33.96 10.74 -19.89
C ALA A 31 -34.48 11.35 -21.19
N VAL A 32 -34.89 12.62 -21.14
CA VAL A 32 -34.95 13.50 -22.31
C VAL A 32 -33.59 14.16 -22.47
N SER A 33 -33.08 14.09 -23.69
CA SER A 33 -31.85 14.68 -24.23
C SER A 33 -31.49 16.05 -23.65
N TYR A 34 -30.33 16.15 -23.01
CA TYR A 34 -29.62 17.42 -22.81
C TYR A 34 -28.38 17.46 -23.69
N SER A 35 -28.55 18.02 -24.88
CA SER A 35 -27.48 18.48 -25.76
C SER A 35 -27.74 19.93 -26.11
N ARG A 36 -27.20 20.86 -25.32
CA ARG A 36 -26.97 22.25 -25.73
C ARG A 36 -25.79 22.81 -24.92
N SER A 37 -24.65 22.93 -25.58
CA SER A 37 -23.60 23.87 -25.23
C SER A 37 -23.33 24.71 -26.48
N ASP A 38 -23.54 26.01 -26.35
CA ASP A 38 -23.34 27.01 -27.39
C ASP A 38 -21.86 27.16 -27.77
N HIS A 39 -21.67 27.49 -29.05
CA HIS A 39 -20.44 27.94 -29.72
C HIS A 39 -19.37 26.90 -30.09
N GLY A 40 -19.61 26.23 -31.23
CA GLY A 40 -18.62 25.66 -32.15
C GLY A 40 -19.17 25.73 -33.58
N PRO A 41 -18.33 25.67 -34.64
CA PRO A 41 -18.79 25.86 -36.02
C PRO A 41 -19.82 24.78 -36.39
N GLU A 42 -20.83 25.18 -37.17
CA GLU A 42 -22.00 24.38 -37.55
C GLU A 42 -21.61 22.95 -37.96
N THR A 43 -22.09 21.98 -37.19
CA THR A 43 -21.91 20.56 -37.48
C THR A 43 -22.87 20.17 -38.59
N THR A 44 -22.33 19.73 -39.73
CA THR A 44 -23.07 19.06 -40.80
C THR A 44 -23.95 17.96 -40.19
N SER A 45 -25.20 17.82 -40.63
CA SER A 45 -26.12 16.87 -39.99
C SER A 45 -25.53 15.44 -40.02
N SER A 46 -25.71 14.65 -38.95
CA SER A 46 -25.16 13.28 -38.85
C SER A 46 -25.48 12.42 -40.10
N ILE A 47 -26.62 12.71 -40.74
CA ILE A 47 -27.12 12.06 -41.96
C ILE A 47 -26.29 12.45 -43.20
N GLU A 48 -25.90 13.70 -43.36
CA GLU A 48 -25.06 14.17 -44.48
C GLU A 48 -23.63 13.61 -44.38
N GLN A 49 -23.08 13.55 -43.16
CA GLN A 49 -21.78 12.92 -42.91
C GLN A 49 -21.80 11.43 -43.28
N LEU A 50 -22.88 10.73 -42.95
CA LEU A 50 -23.03 9.32 -43.27
C LEU A 50 -23.14 9.08 -44.79
N LYS A 51 -23.88 9.94 -45.50
CA LYS A 51 -23.95 9.92 -46.96
C LYS A 51 -22.58 10.16 -47.61
N GLN A 52 -21.80 11.08 -47.04
CA GLN A 52 -20.42 11.33 -47.47
C GLN A 52 -19.52 10.12 -47.26
N TYR A 53 -19.54 9.47 -46.09
CA TYR A 53 -18.71 8.27 -45.88
C TYR A 53 -19.13 7.09 -46.75
N LYS A 54 -20.44 6.96 -47.04
CA LYS A 54 -20.94 5.93 -47.94
C LYS A 54 -20.38 6.09 -49.36
N SER A 55 -20.16 7.31 -49.85
CA SER A 55 -19.60 7.51 -51.20
C SER A 55 -18.11 7.15 -51.32
N TRP A 56 -17.42 6.94 -50.20
CA TRP A 56 -16.00 6.58 -50.14
C TRP A 56 -15.76 5.07 -50.11
N VAL A 57 -16.81 4.25 -49.99
CA VAL A 57 -16.72 2.78 -49.95
C VAL A 57 -17.68 2.13 -50.95
N SER A 58 -17.36 0.93 -51.42
CA SER A 58 -18.28 0.17 -52.28
C SER A 58 -19.53 -0.26 -51.49
N ASN A 59 -20.64 -0.53 -52.18
CA ASN A 59 -21.87 -1.04 -51.53
C ASN A 59 -21.63 -2.40 -50.85
N GLU A 60 -20.77 -3.25 -51.42
CA GLU A 60 -20.36 -4.52 -50.81
C GLU A 60 -19.65 -4.26 -49.47
N ARG A 61 -18.63 -3.39 -49.47
CA ARG A 61 -17.87 -3.05 -48.27
C ARG A 61 -18.73 -2.36 -47.21
N TRP A 62 -19.67 -1.51 -47.61
CA TRP A 62 -20.64 -0.91 -46.71
C TRP A 62 -21.48 -1.96 -45.96
N ASN A 63 -21.99 -2.95 -46.68
CA ASN A 63 -22.77 -4.04 -46.08
C ASN A 63 -21.92 -4.94 -45.17
N GLU A 64 -20.66 -5.18 -45.54
CA GLU A 64 -19.69 -5.87 -44.68
C GLU A 64 -19.46 -5.12 -43.36
N LEU A 65 -19.17 -3.81 -43.43
CA LEU A 65 -18.96 -2.97 -42.24
C LEU A 65 -20.20 -2.95 -41.35
N LYS A 66 -21.40 -2.94 -41.94
CA LYS A 66 -22.66 -3.04 -41.20
C LYS A 66 -22.77 -4.38 -40.47
N LYS A 67 -22.49 -5.49 -41.16
CA LYS A 67 -22.48 -6.83 -40.56
C LYS A 67 -21.44 -6.95 -39.43
N ILE A 68 -20.26 -6.35 -39.59
CA ILE A 68 -19.22 -6.31 -38.56
C ILE A 68 -19.73 -5.54 -37.32
N ALA A 69 -20.33 -4.37 -37.51
CA ALA A 69 -20.90 -3.60 -36.40
C ALA A 69 -22.03 -4.36 -35.69
N ASP A 70 -22.96 -4.94 -36.45
CA ASP A 70 -24.09 -5.72 -35.89
C ASP A 70 -23.59 -6.94 -35.10
N SER A 71 -22.58 -7.66 -35.59
CA SER A 71 -21.96 -8.78 -34.85
C SER A 71 -21.28 -8.29 -33.57
N ALA A 72 -20.51 -7.21 -33.63
CA ALA A 72 -19.83 -6.65 -32.47
C ALA A 72 -20.81 -6.21 -31.37
N MET A 73 -21.92 -5.56 -31.74
CA MET A 73 -22.97 -5.16 -30.80
C MET A 73 -23.69 -6.38 -30.19
N LYS A 74 -23.95 -7.42 -30.99
CA LYS A 74 -24.60 -8.66 -30.51
C LYS A 74 -23.69 -9.46 -29.57
N GLU A 75 -22.39 -9.50 -29.87
CA GLU A 75 -21.37 -10.21 -29.09
C GLU A 75 -20.82 -9.39 -27.92
N ARG A 76 -21.28 -8.16 -27.72
CA ARG A 76 -20.81 -7.24 -26.67
C ARG A 76 -19.31 -6.93 -26.76
N LYS A 77 -18.85 -6.66 -27.98
CA LYS A 77 -17.44 -6.41 -28.33
C LYS A 77 -17.19 -4.96 -28.73
N VAL A 78 -17.87 -4.01 -28.11
CA VAL A 78 -17.66 -2.58 -28.33
C VAL A 78 -16.81 -2.00 -27.20
N PHE A 79 -15.65 -1.43 -27.52
CA PHE A 79 -14.76 -0.83 -26.52
C PHE A 79 -14.50 0.65 -26.73
N MET A 80 -14.08 1.34 -25.68
CA MET A 80 -13.66 2.73 -25.72
C MET A 80 -12.39 2.91 -24.88
N ILE A 81 -11.44 3.71 -25.39
CA ILE A 81 -10.25 4.13 -24.65
C ILE A 81 -10.31 5.63 -24.43
N LYS A 82 -10.41 6.04 -23.17
CA LYS A 82 -10.39 7.45 -22.75
C LYS A 82 -8.99 7.88 -22.30
N GLY A 83 -8.67 9.15 -22.58
CA GLY A 83 -7.39 9.78 -22.20
C GLY A 83 -6.27 9.69 -23.25
N GLY A 84 -6.48 9.00 -24.37
CA GLY A 84 -5.42 8.77 -25.36
C GLY A 84 -4.28 7.90 -24.82
N GLY A 85 -3.30 7.52 -25.64
CA GLY A 85 -2.02 6.99 -25.13
C GLY A 85 -1.94 5.49 -24.76
N PHE A 86 -2.91 4.63 -25.12
CA PHE A 86 -2.83 3.17 -24.87
C PHE A 86 -2.86 2.32 -26.16
N PRO A 87 -1.82 2.38 -27.00
CA PRO A 87 -1.77 1.62 -28.25
C PRO A 87 -1.70 0.11 -28.03
N ALA A 88 -1.07 -0.36 -26.94
CA ALA A 88 -1.00 -1.78 -26.61
C ALA A 88 -2.38 -2.38 -26.31
N VAL A 89 -3.16 -1.73 -25.43
CA VAL A 89 -4.55 -2.11 -25.13
C VAL A 89 -5.40 -2.13 -26.39
N ARG A 90 -5.32 -1.08 -27.22
CA ARG A 90 -6.06 -1.00 -28.49
C ARG A 90 -5.73 -2.18 -29.39
N ARG A 91 -4.45 -2.46 -29.62
CA ARG A 91 -4.03 -3.59 -30.47
C ARG A 91 -4.52 -4.92 -29.91
N ALA A 92 -4.42 -5.11 -28.59
CA ALA A 92 -4.85 -6.33 -27.92
C ALA A 92 -6.37 -6.57 -28.09
N LEU A 93 -7.19 -5.53 -27.97
CA LEU A 93 -8.64 -5.60 -28.16
C LEU A 93 -9.01 -5.84 -29.64
N LEU A 94 -8.41 -5.08 -30.56
CA LEU A 94 -8.65 -5.25 -32.00
C LEU A 94 -8.30 -6.67 -32.49
N LYS A 95 -7.19 -7.26 -31.99
CA LYS A 95 -6.79 -8.65 -32.29
C LYS A 95 -7.82 -9.69 -31.84
N ARG A 96 -8.66 -9.35 -30.85
CA ARG A 96 -9.75 -10.18 -30.33
C ARG A 96 -11.10 -9.91 -31.01
N GLY A 97 -11.10 -9.12 -32.09
CA GLY A 97 -12.31 -8.77 -32.84
C GLY A 97 -13.18 -7.70 -32.17
N TRP A 98 -12.65 -6.97 -31.20
CA TRP A 98 -13.37 -5.84 -30.60
C TRP A 98 -13.31 -4.61 -31.50
N ILE A 99 -14.37 -3.78 -31.49
CA ILE A 99 -14.47 -2.57 -32.30
C ILE A 99 -14.41 -1.33 -31.41
N GLU A 100 -13.53 -0.37 -31.78
CA GLU A 100 -13.33 0.88 -31.02
C GLU A 100 -14.46 1.88 -31.33
N LYS A 101 -15.08 2.40 -30.28
CA LYS A 101 -15.97 3.56 -30.30
C LYS A 101 -15.21 4.78 -29.79
N TYR A 102 -15.30 5.90 -30.51
CA TYR A 102 -14.63 7.15 -30.17
C TYR A 102 -15.51 8.06 -29.30
N GLU A 103 -14.90 9.01 -28.57
CA GLU A 103 -15.66 10.09 -27.95
C GLU A 103 -16.11 11.06 -29.03
N SER A 104 -17.40 11.43 -29.04
CA SER A 104 -18.04 12.27 -30.08
C SER A 104 -17.26 13.54 -30.42
N HIS A 105 -16.63 14.19 -29.44
CA HIS A 105 -15.86 15.43 -29.60
C HIS A 105 -14.40 15.23 -30.05
N LYS A 106 -13.88 14.00 -30.06
CA LYS A 106 -12.49 13.67 -30.51
C LYS A 106 -12.45 13.01 -31.89
N VAL A 107 -13.61 12.85 -32.52
CA VAL A 107 -13.72 12.29 -33.85
C VAL A 107 -13.08 13.26 -34.85
N ARG A 108 -11.89 12.91 -35.36
CA ARG A 108 -11.28 13.63 -36.49
C ARG A 108 -11.87 13.08 -37.77
N HIS A 109 -12.81 13.83 -38.33
CA HIS A 109 -13.43 13.49 -39.61
C HIS A 109 -12.39 13.58 -40.74
N PRO A 110 -12.47 12.71 -41.76
CA PRO A 110 -11.71 12.86 -43.00
C PRO A 110 -11.96 14.25 -43.63
N PRO A 111 -10.96 14.87 -44.28
CA PRO A 111 -11.15 16.15 -44.95
C PRO A 111 -12.29 16.08 -45.97
N ALA A 112 -13.19 17.06 -45.96
CA ALA A 112 -14.39 17.03 -46.79
C ALA A 112 -14.13 17.12 -48.31
N ASN A 113 -12.93 17.57 -48.71
CA ASN A 113 -12.57 17.93 -50.09
C ASN A 113 -11.66 16.90 -50.81
N ILE A 114 -11.53 15.68 -50.30
CA ILE A 114 -10.72 14.63 -50.95
C ILE A 114 -11.60 13.80 -51.90
N ASP A 115 -11.14 13.63 -53.13
CA ASP A 115 -11.76 12.75 -54.12
C ASP A 115 -11.65 11.28 -53.68
N PRO A 116 -12.76 10.54 -53.52
CA PRO A 116 -12.77 9.12 -53.18
C PRO A 116 -11.83 8.25 -54.04
N LYS A 117 -11.56 8.66 -55.28
CA LYS A 117 -10.68 7.94 -56.22
C LYS A 117 -9.19 8.16 -55.98
N LYS A 118 -8.79 9.12 -55.12
CA LYS A 118 -7.40 9.47 -54.82
C LYS A 118 -7.01 9.22 -53.35
N VAL A 119 -7.83 8.47 -52.62
CA VAL A 119 -7.69 8.20 -51.18
C VAL A 119 -6.56 7.19 -50.95
N THR A 120 -5.70 7.46 -49.98
CA THR A 120 -4.67 6.50 -49.54
C THR A 120 -5.27 5.40 -48.66
N ASP A 121 -4.66 4.20 -48.60
CA ASP A 121 -5.12 3.10 -47.74
C ASP A 121 -5.30 3.51 -46.26
N LYS A 122 -4.47 4.43 -45.79
CA LYS A 122 -4.54 4.98 -44.43
C LYS A 122 -5.79 5.83 -44.22
N GLU A 123 -6.22 6.58 -45.23
CA GLU A 123 -7.42 7.41 -45.18
C GLU A 123 -8.68 6.57 -45.33
N LEU A 124 -8.66 5.55 -46.19
CA LEU A 124 -9.74 4.57 -46.31
C LEU A 124 -9.98 3.85 -44.97
N THR A 125 -8.92 3.39 -44.31
CA THR A 125 -9.01 2.78 -42.97
C THR A 125 -9.63 3.73 -41.94
N LYS A 126 -9.36 5.04 -42.02
CA LYS A 126 -9.99 6.03 -41.12
C LYS A 126 -11.48 6.16 -41.41
N VAL A 127 -11.87 6.21 -42.68
CA VAL A 127 -13.28 6.31 -43.10
C VAL A 127 -14.07 5.10 -42.65
N GLU A 128 -13.54 3.89 -42.85
CA GLU A 128 -14.18 2.65 -42.38
C GLU A 128 -14.43 2.65 -40.87
N ARG A 129 -13.45 3.13 -40.09
CA ARG A 129 -13.62 3.31 -38.63
C ARG A 129 -14.72 4.31 -38.28
N MET A 130 -14.89 5.37 -39.08
CA MET A 130 -15.97 6.35 -38.88
C MET A 130 -17.34 5.76 -39.22
N ILE A 131 -17.42 4.94 -40.27
CA ILE A 131 -18.65 4.21 -40.63
C ILE A 131 -19.05 3.26 -39.48
N LEU A 132 -18.10 2.46 -38.98
CA LEU A 132 -18.33 1.57 -37.83
C LEU A 132 -18.78 2.35 -36.59
N TYR A 133 -18.11 3.45 -36.28
CA TYR A 133 -18.49 4.35 -35.18
C TYR A 133 -19.95 4.82 -35.32
N LYS A 134 -20.35 5.24 -36.53
CA LYS A 134 -21.71 5.72 -36.79
C LYS A 134 -22.76 4.62 -36.68
N PHE A 135 -22.47 3.39 -37.16
CA PHE A 135 -23.37 2.26 -36.95
C PHE A 135 -23.60 1.92 -35.47
N MET A 136 -22.61 2.19 -34.61
CA MET A 136 -22.68 1.94 -33.17
C MET A 136 -22.98 3.21 -32.34
N GLU A 137 -23.40 4.32 -32.95
CA GLU A 137 -23.54 5.63 -32.27
C GLU A 137 -24.45 5.54 -31.03
N HIS A 138 -25.54 4.79 -31.12
CA HIS A 138 -26.51 4.60 -30.04
C HIS A 138 -26.26 3.37 -29.16
N HIS A 139 -25.29 2.51 -29.49
CA HIS A 139 -24.97 1.34 -28.68
C HIS A 139 -24.10 1.71 -27.47
N SER A 140 -24.34 1.09 -26.31
CA SER A 140 -23.51 1.26 -25.12
C SER A 140 -22.11 0.69 -25.33
N VAL A 141 -21.14 1.11 -24.53
CA VAL A 141 -19.79 0.52 -24.51
C VAL A 141 -19.79 -0.69 -23.58
N ASP A 142 -19.18 -1.80 -24.00
CA ASP A 142 -19.03 -3.01 -23.18
C ASP A 142 -17.70 -3.06 -22.42
N PHE A 143 -16.64 -2.46 -22.97
CA PHE A 143 -15.33 -2.37 -22.33
C PHE A 143 -14.78 -0.94 -22.34
N LEU A 144 -14.50 -0.38 -21.17
CA LEU A 144 -13.98 0.96 -21.01
C LEU A 144 -12.58 0.92 -20.38
N TRP A 145 -11.59 1.39 -21.14
CA TRP A 145 -10.27 1.70 -20.61
C TRP A 145 -10.16 3.20 -20.31
N THR A 146 -9.79 3.59 -19.09
CA THR A 146 -9.64 5.01 -18.73
C THR A 146 -8.51 5.24 -17.72
N SER A 147 -7.77 6.34 -17.92
CA SER A 147 -6.73 6.81 -17.00
C SER A 147 -7.22 7.86 -16.00
N LYS A 148 -8.35 8.53 -16.26
CA LYS A 148 -8.91 9.58 -15.38
C LYS A 148 -10.03 9.05 -14.48
N ARG A 149 -10.09 9.54 -13.23
CA ARG A 149 -11.23 9.34 -12.32
C ARG A 149 -12.29 10.40 -12.65
N ASP A 150 -13.04 10.23 -13.73
CA ASP A 150 -14.21 11.10 -13.94
C ASP A 150 -15.41 10.54 -13.15
N LYS A 151 -16.34 11.43 -12.76
CA LYS A 151 -17.59 11.07 -12.07
C LYS A 151 -18.53 10.37 -13.06
N TYR A 152 -18.33 9.08 -13.28
CA TYR A 152 -19.15 8.31 -14.22
C TYR A 152 -20.39 7.70 -13.57
N ASP A 153 -21.26 8.53 -13.00
CA ASP A 153 -22.43 8.05 -12.24
C ASP A 153 -23.30 7.04 -13.02
N TRP A 154 -23.43 7.23 -14.34
CA TRP A 154 -24.20 6.32 -15.20
C TRP A 154 -23.46 5.01 -15.57
N LEU A 155 -22.14 5.03 -15.76
CA LEU A 155 -21.35 3.80 -16.02
C LEU A 155 -21.18 2.96 -14.75
N LEU A 156 -21.07 3.62 -13.61
CA LEU A 156 -21.11 2.96 -12.31
C LEU A 156 -22.47 2.27 -12.08
N SER A 157 -23.55 2.84 -12.63
CA SER A 157 -24.89 2.24 -12.60
C SER A 157 -25.02 1.02 -13.52
N ASN A 158 -24.34 0.99 -14.68
CA ASN A 158 -24.35 -0.17 -15.57
C ASN A 158 -23.30 -1.21 -15.14
N LYS A 159 -23.73 -2.22 -14.39
CA LYS A 159 -22.86 -3.27 -13.83
C LYS A 159 -22.25 -4.22 -14.88
N GLU A 160 -22.76 -4.23 -16.11
CA GLU A 160 -22.29 -5.16 -17.13
C GLU A 160 -21.03 -4.68 -17.85
N VAL A 161 -20.79 -3.36 -17.86
CA VAL A 161 -19.62 -2.78 -18.53
C VAL A 161 -18.35 -3.18 -17.79
N ILE A 162 -17.36 -3.67 -18.52
CA ILE A 162 -16.03 -3.94 -17.99
C ILE A 162 -15.25 -2.61 -17.93
N ILE A 163 -14.73 -2.23 -16.77
CA ILE A 163 -14.06 -0.94 -16.57
C ILE A 163 -12.67 -1.16 -15.96
N SER A 164 -11.65 -0.52 -16.53
CA SER A 164 -10.25 -0.61 -16.07
C SER A 164 -9.93 0.23 -14.82
N ARG A 165 -10.93 0.50 -13.98
CA ARG A 165 -10.84 1.31 -12.76
C ARG A 165 -11.86 0.89 -11.71
N PHE A 166 -11.50 1.05 -10.44
CA PHE A 166 -12.44 1.10 -9.33
C PHE A 166 -12.87 2.55 -9.04
N SER A 167 -14.07 2.75 -8.51
CA SER A 167 -14.53 4.11 -8.16
C SER A 167 -13.76 4.69 -6.97
N ARG A 168 -13.30 3.84 -6.05
CA ARG A 168 -12.53 4.20 -4.87
C ARG A 168 -11.36 3.24 -4.67
N SER A 169 -10.18 3.81 -4.42
CA SER A 169 -8.96 3.07 -4.06
C SER A 169 -8.20 3.89 -3.01
N ILE A 170 -8.66 3.83 -1.76
CA ILE A 170 -8.11 4.68 -0.68
C ILE A 170 -6.62 4.41 -0.42
N PHE A 171 -6.19 3.17 -0.63
CA PHE A 171 -4.82 2.69 -0.44
C PHE A 171 -3.83 3.26 -1.46
N THR A 172 -4.30 4.02 -2.44
CA THR A 172 -3.43 4.68 -3.41
C THR A 172 -3.01 6.08 -2.98
N THR A 173 -3.55 6.58 -1.85
CA THR A 173 -3.07 7.80 -1.20
C THR A 173 -2.19 7.42 -0.03
N LYS A 174 -1.26 8.30 0.33
CA LYS A 174 -0.38 8.07 1.49
C LYS A 174 -1.19 7.99 2.77
N GLU A 175 -2.16 8.90 2.91
CA GLU A 175 -3.06 8.95 4.07
C GLU A 175 -3.89 7.67 4.21
N GLY A 176 -4.56 7.24 3.14
CA GLY A 176 -5.45 6.09 3.16
C GLY A 176 -4.70 4.76 3.32
N LEU A 177 -3.51 4.64 2.72
CA LEU A 177 -2.66 3.48 2.94
C LEU A 177 -2.18 3.41 4.40
N THR A 178 -1.71 4.52 4.96
CA THR A 178 -1.31 4.61 6.37
C THR A 178 -2.45 4.17 7.29
N THR A 179 -3.64 4.76 7.14
CA THR A 179 -4.81 4.40 7.97
C THR A 179 -5.19 2.94 7.86
N SER A 180 -5.07 2.34 6.67
CA SER A 180 -5.44 0.93 6.49
C SER A 180 -4.41 -0.02 7.11
N LEU A 181 -3.12 0.34 7.07
CA LEU A 181 -2.03 -0.51 7.54
C LEU A 181 -1.83 -0.47 9.06
N THR A 182 -2.41 0.48 9.80
CA THR A 182 -2.40 0.44 11.28
C THR A 182 -3.14 -0.79 11.81
N GLN A 183 -4.16 -1.27 11.07
CA GLN A 183 -4.95 -2.46 11.40
C GLN A 183 -4.39 -3.75 10.79
N MET A 184 -3.17 -3.72 10.23
CA MET A 184 -2.58 -4.85 9.51
C MET A 184 -2.50 -6.13 10.37
N HIS A 185 -2.35 -5.99 11.69
CA HIS A 185 -2.27 -7.11 12.63
C HIS A 185 -3.52 -8.03 12.61
N TRP A 186 -4.71 -7.54 12.23
CA TRP A 186 -5.90 -8.37 12.05
C TRP A 186 -5.88 -9.23 10.78
N TYR A 187 -5.05 -8.87 9.81
CA TYR A 187 -5.02 -9.48 8.48
C TYR A 187 -3.72 -10.25 8.20
N THR A 188 -2.80 -10.28 9.17
CA THR A 188 -1.55 -11.04 9.06
C THR A 188 -1.84 -12.54 9.04
N GLU A 189 -1.35 -13.21 8.01
CA GLU A 189 -1.36 -14.67 7.90
C GLU A 189 0.06 -15.16 7.61
N PRO A 190 0.69 -15.91 8.52
CA PRO A 190 2.06 -16.40 8.33
C PRO A 190 2.26 -17.12 6.99
N GLY A 191 3.22 -16.65 6.20
CA GLY A 191 3.55 -17.19 4.88
C GLY A 191 2.64 -16.74 3.73
N ILE A 192 1.53 -16.03 4.01
CA ILE A 192 0.54 -15.61 3.02
C ILE A 192 0.40 -14.09 2.98
N ALA A 193 0.23 -13.44 4.13
CA ALA A 193 -0.03 -12.02 4.27
C ALA A 193 0.83 -11.43 5.39
N LEU A 194 1.82 -10.64 5.02
CA LEU A 194 2.68 -9.91 5.96
C LEU A 194 3.24 -8.69 5.25
N THR A 195 2.91 -7.51 5.76
CA THR A 195 3.32 -6.24 5.15
C THR A 195 4.34 -5.55 6.03
N ASN A 196 5.59 -5.49 5.55
CA ASN A 196 6.58 -4.59 6.15
C ASN A 196 6.35 -3.19 5.60
N PHE A 197 5.93 -2.26 6.46
CA PHE A 197 5.63 -0.88 6.10
C PHE A 197 6.25 0.05 7.15
N PRO A 198 7.13 1.00 6.78
CA PRO A 198 7.74 1.88 7.75
C PRO A 198 6.67 2.65 8.52
N ARG A 199 6.78 2.70 9.85
CA ARG A 199 5.79 3.34 10.72
C ARG A 199 5.52 4.79 10.30
N CYS A 200 4.26 5.17 10.37
CA CYS A 200 3.71 6.23 9.55
C CYS A 200 2.49 6.87 10.22
N TYR A 201 2.45 8.20 10.25
CA TYR A 201 1.50 8.97 11.04
C TYR A 201 0.75 9.99 10.20
N ASN A 202 -0.58 9.98 10.33
CA ASN A 202 -1.47 10.98 9.76
C ASN A 202 -1.64 12.14 10.76
N ILE A 203 -0.59 12.95 10.88
CA ILE A 203 -0.38 14.08 11.81
C ILE A 203 -1.37 15.26 11.74
N HIS A 204 -2.40 15.18 10.89
CA HIS A 204 -3.50 16.15 10.92
C HIS A 204 -4.58 15.80 11.96
N ASN A 205 -4.52 14.58 12.50
CA ASN A 205 -5.26 14.15 13.69
C ASN A 205 -4.38 14.42 14.92
N SER A 206 -4.94 14.98 16.00
CA SER A 206 -4.24 15.24 17.26
C SER A 206 -3.62 13.97 17.84
N ASP A 207 -4.38 12.88 17.86
CA ASP A 207 -3.98 11.64 18.52
C ASP A 207 -2.76 11.04 17.79
N ASN A 208 -2.81 11.00 16.46
CA ASN A 208 -1.68 10.55 15.64
C ASN A 208 -0.46 11.48 15.73
N LEU A 209 -0.66 12.75 16.04
CA LEU A 209 0.44 13.70 16.24
C LEU A 209 1.14 13.44 17.57
N GLU A 210 0.37 13.17 18.63
CA GLU A 210 0.90 12.78 19.95
C GLU A 210 1.68 11.47 19.86
N GLU A 211 1.11 10.44 19.23
CA GLU A 211 1.81 9.17 18.98
C GLU A 211 3.12 9.36 18.20
N PHE A 212 3.12 10.24 17.20
CA PHE A 212 4.33 10.57 16.45
C PHE A 212 5.39 11.26 17.33
N ILE A 213 4.98 12.18 18.21
CA ILE A 213 5.90 12.90 19.10
C ILE A 213 6.56 11.92 20.07
N GLU A 214 5.79 11.00 20.64
CA GLU A 214 6.30 9.94 21.53
C GLU A 214 7.25 9.00 20.78
N ASP A 215 6.89 8.54 19.59
CA ASP A 215 7.77 7.71 18.75
C ASP A 215 9.07 8.43 18.42
N PHE A 216 9.00 9.71 18.02
CA PHE A 216 10.17 10.52 17.74
C PHE A 216 11.12 10.60 18.96
N ARG A 217 10.55 10.80 20.16
CA ARG A 217 11.27 10.88 21.43
C ARG A 217 11.96 9.56 21.78
N ILE A 218 11.23 8.46 21.77
CA ILE A 218 11.80 7.14 22.10
C ILE A 218 12.80 6.69 21.02
N THR A 219 12.55 6.99 19.74
CA THR A 219 13.52 6.77 18.66
C THR A 219 14.83 7.52 18.92
N ALA A 220 14.77 8.78 19.39
CA ALA A 220 15.94 9.56 19.76
C ALA A 220 16.71 8.95 20.95
N CYS A 221 15.99 8.43 21.97
CA CYS A 221 16.59 7.68 23.06
C CYS A 221 17.32 6.42 22.57
N ILE A 222 16.69 5.62 21.71
CA ILE A 222 17.32 4.42 21.16
C ILE A 222 18.53 4.80 20.29
N SER A 223 18.40 5.86 19.50
CA SER A 223 19.45 6.40 18.64
C SER A 223 20.71 6.80 19.43
N ILE A 224 20.59 7.62 20.48
CA ILE A 224 21.74 8.10 21.24
C ILE A 224 22.46 6.94 21.95
N VAL A 225 21.70 5.95 22.43
CA VAL A 225 22.24 4.75 23.10
C VAL A 225 22.96 3.86 22.09
N LYS A 226 22.39 3.63 20.89
CA LYS A 226 23.07 2.94 19.78
C LYS A 226 24.37 3.65 19.39
N TRP A 227 24.31 4.96 19.20
CA TRP A 227 25.48 5.78 18.84
C TRP A 227 26.57 5.72 19.91
N PHE A 228 26.20 5.80 21.18
CA PHE A 228 27.13 5.70 22.31
C PHE A 228 27.81 4.33 22.37
N CYS A 229 27.04 3.24 22.33
CA CYS A 229 27.60 1.89 22.30
C CYS A 229 28.56 1.72 21.11
N SER A 230 28.16 2.12 19.91
CA SER A 230 29.03 2.05 18.72
C SER A 230 30.34 2.85 18.87
N SER A 231 30.25 4.06 19.42
CA SER A 231 31.40 4.94 19.63
C SER A 231 32.38 4.36 20.65
N VAL A 232 31.90 3.79 21.76
CA VAL A 232 32.77 3.17 22.78
C VAL A 232 33.51 1.94 22.23
N HIS A 233 32.89 1.18 21.33
CA HIS A 233 33.51 -0.01 20.73
C HIS A 233 34.51 0.31 19.62
N THR A 234 34.25 1.35 18.83
CA THR A 234 34.96 1.61 17.58
C THR A 234 36.02 2.71 17.70
N ASN A 235 35.76 3.70 18.57
CA ASN A 235 36.56 4.91 18.66
C ASN A 235 37.38 4.94 19.94
N LYS A 236 38.47 5.71 19.93
CA LYS A 236 39.19 6.03 21.17
C LYS A 236 38.36 7.01 21.99
N GLU A 237 38.41 6.92 23.32
CA GLU A 237 37.67 7.82 24.23
C GLU A 237 37.86 9.31 23.90
N THR A 238 39.08 9.70 23.51
CA THR A 238 39.43 11.07 23.07
C THR A 238 38.67 11.58 21.84
N GLU A 239 38.08 10.67 21.05
CA GLU A 239 37.34 11.03 19.85
C GLU A 239 35.91 11.47 20.16
N PHE A 240 35.33 11.07 21.29
CA PHE A 240 33.97 11.42 21.69
C PHE A 240 33.87 12.10 23.08
N ILE A 241 34.98 12.29 23.79
CA ILE A 241 35.05 13.00 25.09
C ILE A 241 36.05 14.16 24.99
N THR A 242 35.73 15.29 25.63
CA THR A 242 36.65 16.42 25.81
C THR A 242 36.21 17.32 26.98
N ASN A 243 37.16 18.01 27.62
CA ASN A 243 36.88 19.00 28.67
C ASN A 243 35.98 20.15 28.19
N GLN A 244 35.99 20.45 26.89
CA GLN A 244 35.13 21.45 26.25
C GLN A 244 33.88 20.81 25.60
N GLY A 245 33.47 19.63 26.07
CA GLY A 245 32.30 18.94 25.57
C GLY A 245 31.05 19.79 25.73
N LYS A 246 30.01 19.46 24.96
CA LYS A 246 28.72 20.20 25.03
C LYS A 246 27.60 19.36 25.62
N VAL A 247 27.82 18.04 25.76
CA VAL A 247 26.76 17.11 26.14
C VAL A 247 27.17 16.36 27.40
N PRO A 248 26.36 16.33 28.46
CA PRO A 248 26.66 15.55 29.66
C PRO A 248 26.29 14.07 29.46
N PHE A 249 26.95 13.18 30.20
CA PHE A 249 26.61 11.74 30.21
C PHE A 249 25.21 11.45 30.77
N SER A 250 24.62 12.38 31.55
CA SER A 250 23.22 12.29 32.01
C SER A 250 22.23 12.21 30.85
N ALA A 251 22.58 12.66 29.63
CA ALA A 251 21.75 12.44 28.45
C ALA A 251 21.60 10.94 28.09
N ILE A 252 22.66 10.14 28.28
CA ILE A 252 22.61 8.69 28.09
C ILE A 252 21.80 8.03 29.20
N GLU A 253 21.96 8.48 30.45
CA GLU A 253 21.17 7.96 31.58
C GLU A 253 19.68 8.26 31.42
N PHE A 254 19.33 9.47 30.97
CA PHE A 254 17.96 9.84 30.63
C PHE A 254 17.39 8.90 29.56
N ALA A 255 18.11 8.69 28.46
CA ALA A 255 17.68 7.79 27.40
C ALA A 255 17.50 6.34 27.89
N ILE A 256 18.43 5.83 28.70
CA ILE A 256 18.33 4.51 29.33
C ILE A 256 17.08 4.39 30.20
N SER A 257 16.76 5.43 30.99
CA SER A 257 15.54 5.44 31.83
C SER A 257 14.28 5.37 30.97
N ARG A 258 14.17 6.22 29.95
CA ARG A 258 13.00 6.27 29.05
C ARG A 258 12.79 4.98 28.28
N ILE A 259 13.88 4.34 27.82
CA ILE A 259 13.77 3.04 27.14
C ILE A 259 13.35 1.94 28.12
N ASN A 260 13.86 1.95 29.35
CA ASN A 260 13.41 0.97 30.35
C ASN A 260 11.93 1.14 30.70
N GLU A 261 11.45 2.37 30.86
CA GLU A 261 10.02 2.66 31.05
C GLU A 261 9.19 2.11 29.89
N TYR A 262 9.61 2.35 28.63
CA TYR A 262 8.96 1.77 27.47
C TYR A 262 8.94 0.23 27.51
N VAL A 263 10.05 -0.40 27.89
CA VAL A 263 10.11 -1.86 28.03
C VAL A 263 9.19 -2.35 29.16
N THR A 264 9.12 -1.65 30.28
CA THR A 264 8.22 -1.96 31.40
C THR A 264 6.76 -1.90 30.95
N PHE A 265 6.38 -0.83 30.26
CA PHE A 265 5.07 -0.64 29.63
C PHE A 265 4.72 -1.78 28.68
N CYS A 266 5.61 -2.13 27.76
CA CYS A 266 5.39 -3.25 26.83
C CYS A 266 5.29 -4.62 27.51
N ASN A 267 5.80 -4.75 28.74
CA ASN A 267 5.65 -5.96 29.55
C ASN A 267 4.46 -5.91 30.51
N HIS A 268 3.63 -4.85 30.44
CA HIS A 268 2.46 -4.66 31.30
C HIS A 268 2.80 -4.65 32.80
N LYS A 269 4.00 -4.18 33.14
CA LYS A 269 4.50 -4.14 34.53
C LYS A 269 4.15 -2.84 35.26
N ASP A 270 3.54 -1.92 34.53
CA ASP A 270 3.11 -0.58 34.94
C ASP A 270 1.61 -0.53 35.31
N ILE A 271 0.86 -1.63 35.11
CA ILE A 271 -0.59 -1.68 35.35
C ILE A 271 -0.94 -1.39 36.83
N ASP A 272 -0.08 -1.83 37.75
CA ASP A 272 -0.28 -1.68 39.20
C ASP A 272 0.41 -0.43 39.76
N ASP A 273 1.10 0.35 38.92
CA ASP A 273 1.76 1.57 39.35
C ASP A 273 0.71 2.66 39.61
N VAL A 274 0.79 3.30 40.78
CA VAL A 274 -0.07 4.44 41.12
C VAL A 274 0.48 5.67 40.40
N GLU A 275 -0.37 6.58 39.88
CA GLU A 275 0.06 7.78 39.12
C GLU A 275 1.17 8.59 39.82
N ASP A 276 1.20 8.62 41.15
CA ASP A 276 2.22 9.30 41.96
C ASP A 276 3.62 8.63 41.96
N GLN A 277 3.74 7.39 41.44
CA GLN A 277 5.00 6.63 41.42
C GLN A 277 5.79 6.81 40.11
N VAL A 278 5.16 7.31 39.04
CA VAL A 278 5.81 7.52 37.75
C VAL A 278 6.41 8.93 37.69
N PRO A 279 7.73 9.11 37.52
CA PRO A 279 8.33 10.42 37.41
C PRO A 279 7.76 11.18 36.21
N HIS A 280 7.01 12.24 36.45
CA HIS A 280 6.51 13.10 35.38
C HIS A 280 7.67 13.84 34.71
N ILE A 281 7.91 13.53 33.43
CA ILE A 281 8.92 14.20 32.61
C ILE A 281 8.31 15.42 31.92
N TRP A 282 8.88 16.58 32.19
CA TRP A 282 8.39 17.82 31.63
C TRP A 282 8.89 18.04 30.19
N GLU A 283 8.12 18.82 29.41
CA GLU A 283 8.45 19.16 28.03
C GLU A 283 9.85 19.78 27.86
N HIS A 284 10.30 20.59 28.83
CA HIS A 284 11.62 21.21 28.77
C HIS A 284 12.77 20.20 28.94
N GLU A 285 12.55 19.09 29.65
CA GLU A 285 13.53 18.02 29.79
C GLU A 285 13.66 17.25 28.47
N TRP A 286 12.54 17.01 27.78
CA TRP A 286 12.54 16.45 26.43
C TRP A 286 13.23 17.36 25.42
N ASP A 287 12.95 18.66 25.45
CA ASP A 287 13.62 19.64 24.59
C ASP A 287 15.13 19.67 24.81
N LEU A 288 15.57 19.64 26.07
CA LEU A 288 16.99 19.57 26.42
C LEU A 288 17.62 18.26 25.92
N PHE A 289 16.96 17.13 26.15
CA PHE A 289 17.41 15.82 25.67
C PHE A 289 17.54 15.77 24.14
N LEU A 290 16.52 16.24 23.42
CA LEU A 290 16.54 16.26 21.95
C LEU A 290 17.62 17.20 21.40
N THR A 291 17.93 18.29 22.11
CA THR A 291 19.07 19.15 21.78
C THR A 291 20.39 18.41 21.93
N HIS A 292 20.59 17.69 23.04
CA HIS A 292 21.79 16.87 23.25
C HIS A 292 21.93 15.75 22.21
N HIS A 293 20.83 15.07 21.88
CA HIS A 293 20.77 14.08 20.80
C HIS A 293 21.24 14.70 19.48
N TYR A 294 20.67 15.83 19.09
CA TYR A 294 21.01 16.50 17.84
C TYR A 294 22.49 16.90 17.79
N LEU A 295 23.02 17.47 18.88
CA LEU A 295 24.42 17.86 18.99
C LEU A 295 25.39 16.67 18.79
N LEU A 296 25.14 15.54 19.44
CA LEU A 296 26.00 14.36 19.31
C LEU A 296 25.91 13.74 17.91
N VAL A 297 24.69 13.54 17.43
CA VAL A 297 24.42 12.70 16.26
C VAL A 297 24.61 13.46 14.93
N HIS A 298 24.27 14.75 14.90
CA HIS A 298 24.32 15.55 13.68
C HIS A 298 25.47 16.56 13.66
N GLU A 299 25.81 17.17 14.80
CA GLU A 299 26.88 18.19 14.88
C GLU A 299 28.24 17.64 15.33
N LYS A 300 28.34 16.33 15.58
CA LYS A 300 29.55 15.67 16.07
C LYS A 300 30.09 16.30 17.36
N ALA A 301 29.20 16.81 18.21
CA ALA A 301 29.57 17.26 19.54
C ALA A 301 30.10 16.09 20.36
N LYS A 302 30.86 16.42 21.42
CA LYS A 302 31.48 15.46 22.32
C LYS A 302 30.88 15.56 23.72
N PHE A 303 31.02 14.48 24.47
CA PHE A 303 30.71 14.49 25.89
C PHE A 303 31.68 15.38 26.65
N VAL A 304 31.16 16.03 27.69
CA VAL A 304 31.97 16.68 28.72
C VAL A 304 32.68 15.59 29.50
N ASP A 305 33.99 15.75 29.70
CA ASP A 305 34.77 14.84 30.56
C ASP A 305 34.23 14.89 32.00
N ASP A 306 33.90 13.72 32.55
CA ASP A 306 33.38 13.56 33.90
C ASP A 306 34.01 12.33 34.56
N ASN A 307 34.95 12.58 35.46
CA ASN A 307 35.69 11.56 36.20
C ASN A 307 34.79 10.67 37.08
N ASN A 308 33.56 11.08 37.38
CA ASN A 308 32.63 10.29 38.17
C ASN A 308 31.89 9.23 37.35
N VAL A 309 31.93 9.31 36.02
CA VAL A 309 31.20 8.40 35.13
C VAL A 309 32.10 7.26 34.68
N ASN A 310 31.74 6.03 35.05
CA ASN A 310 32.38 4.84 34.50
C ASN A 310 31.77 4.50 33.13
N ILE A 311 32.43 4.93 32.06
CA ILE A 311 31.99 4.77 30.66
C ILE A 311 31.69 3.30 30.32
N ARG A 312 32.54 2.37 30.77
CA ARG A 312 32.35 0.93 30.50
C ARG A 312 31.14 0.36 31.22
N GLN A 313 30.88 0.80 32.46
CA GLN A 313 29.66 0.38 33.17
C GLN A 313 28.42 0.97 32.53
N LEU A 314 28.47 2.24 32.10
CA LEU A 314 27.37 2.89 31.40
C LEU A 314 27.08 2.22 30.06
N GLU A 315 28.11 1.87 29.28
CA GLU A 315 28.01 1.11 28.04
C GLU A 315 27.35 -0.25 28.28
N LYS A 316 27.76 -0.98 29.33
CA LYS A 316 27.13 -2.27 29.66
C LYS A 316 25.64 -2.12 30.00
N LYS A 317 25.24 -1.05 30.69
CA LYS A 317 23.83 -0.74 30.95
C LYS A 317 23.09 -0.43 29.64
N ALA A 318 23.66 0.44 28.81
CA ALA A 318 23.14 0.81 27.50
C ALA A 318 22.90 -0.42 26.59
N SER A 319 23.91 -1.27 26.43
CA SER A 319 23.85 -2.49 25.63
C SER A 319 22.78 -3.47 26.13
N LYS A 320 22.62 -3.61 27.45
CA LYS A 320 21.56 -4.46 28.03
C LYS A 320 20.17 -3.92 27.70
N VAL A 321 19.98 -2.61 27.76
CA VAL A 321 18.70 -1.96 27.46
C VAL A 321 18.37 -2.01 25.96
N LEU A 322 19.36 -1.85 25.08
CA LEU A 322 19.18 -2.06 23.64
C LEU A 322 18.73 -3.50 23.33
N ALA A 323 19.34 -4.50 23.97
CA ALA A 323 18.95 -5.89 23.79
C ALA A 323 17.53 -6.19 24.33
N ALA A 324 17.10 -5.48 25.37
CA ALA A 324 15.75 -5.59 25.90
C ALA A 324 14.71 -4.94 24.96
N VAL A 325 14.97 -3.71 24.52
CA VAL A 325 14.04 -2.95 23.68
C VAL A 325 13.90 -3.54 22.28
N ALA A 326 14.95 -4.17 21.74
CA ALA A 326 14.91 -4.80 20.41
C ALA A 326 13.82 -5.88 20.24
N LYS A 327 13.28 -6.42 21.33
CA LYS A 327 12.18 -7.40 21.31
C LYS A 327 10.81 -6.76 21.08
N PHE A 328 10.66 -5.49 21.44
CA PHE A 328 9.39 -4.78 21.46
C PHE A 328 9.36 -3.62 20.45
N TRP A 329 10.49 -2.94 20.27
CA TRP A 329 10.57 -1.77 19.41
C TRP A 329 10.35 -2.15 17.95
N PRO A 330 9.31 -1.59 17.30
CA PRO A 330 9.02 -1.92 15.93
C PRO A 330 10.15 -1.39 15.03
N GLN A 331 10.64 -2.25 14.13
CA GLN A 331 11.49 -1.83 13.02
C GLN A 331 12.85 -1.22 13.47
N ILE A 332 13.39 -1.66 14.62
CA ILE A 332 14.63 -1.15 15.19
C ILE A 332 15.82 -1.14 14.21
N ASP A 333 15.84 -2.04 13.23
CA ASP A 333 16.94 -2.21 12.27
C ASP A 333 16.97 -1.10 11.19
N ILE A 334 15.80 -0.59 10.79
CA ILE A 334 15.71 0.45 9.74
C ILE A 334 15.91 1.86 10.29
N ASP A 335 15.82 2.01 11.61
CA ASP A 335 15.84 3.30 12.29
C ASP A 335 17.18 4.00 12.24
N GLY A 336 18.27 3.26 12.03
CA GLY A 336 19.63 3.78 12.14
C GLY A 336 19.86 4.46 13.50
N PHE A 337 20.52 5.61 13.46
CA PHE A 337 20.77 6.45 14.63
C PHE A 337 20.58 7.94 14.34
N LEU A 338 20.16 8.35 13.14
CA LEU A 338 19.99 9.76 12.78
C LEU A 338 18.56 10.28 13.04
N ASN A 339 17.63 9.40 13.41
CA ASN A 339 16.22 9.71 13.66
C ASN A 339 15.58 10.52 12.51
N ILE A 340 15.82 10.07 11.28
CA ILE A 340 15.33 10.74 10.07
C ILE A 340 13.90 10.29 9.78
N TRP A 341 13.07 11.27 9.44
CA TRP A 341 11.69 11.12 9.02
C TRP A 341 11.49 11.73 7.63
N ILE A 342 10.63 11.12 6.84
CA ILE A 342 10.23 11.63 5.53
C ILE A 342 8.81 12.20 5.61
N VAL A 343 8.69 13.50 5.42
CA VAL A 343 7.43 14.24 5.44
C VAL A 343 6.90 14.34 4.02
N LYS A 344 5.70 13.79 3.81
CA LYS A 344 5.10 13.64 2.49
C LYS A 344 3.74 14.37 2.44
N PRO A 345 3.51 15.28 1.48
CA PRO A 345 2.19 15.84 1.28
C PRO A 345 1.21 14.75 0.84
N GLY A 346 0.06 14.62 1.50
CA GLY A 346 -0.91 13.54 1.29
C GLY A 346 -1.52 13.51 -0.11
N ASN A 347 -1.63 14.68 -0.76
CA ASN A 347 -2.27 14.85 -2.07
C ASN A 347 -1.28 15.04 -3.24
N LYS A 348 0.03 14.92 -3.02
CA LYS A 348 1.04 15.08 -4.09
C LYS A 348 1.68 13.75 -4.47
N CYS A 349 2.13 13.66 -5.72
CA CYS A 349 2.84 12.52 -6.30
C CYS A 349 4.12 12.95 -7.03
N ARG A 350 4.88 11.99 -7.58
CA ARG A 350 6.11 12.23 -8.35
C ARG A 350 7.23 12.96 -7.56
N GLY A 351 7.32 12.69 -6.26
CA GLY A 351 8.33 13.29 -5.38
C GLY A 351 8.09 14.74 -4.97
N LYS A 352 7.06 15.42 -5.50
CA LYS A 352 6.85 16.85 -5.25
C LYS A 352 6.54 17.17 -3.79
N GLY A 353 7.38 17.99 -3.17
CA GLY A 353 7.20 18.52 -1.81
C GLY A 353 7.52 17.52 -0.70
N ILE A 354 8.16 16.40 -1.03
CA ILE A 354 8.68 15.45 -0.04
C ILE A 354 9.96 16.03 0.58
N GLN A 355 10.07 15.98 1.89
CA GLN A 355 11.23 16.49 2.64
C GLN A 355 11.71 15.46 3.64
N LEU A 356 13.03 15.31 3.77
CA LEU A 356 13.63 14.57 4.87
C LEU A 356 13.94 15.56 6.00
N MET A 357 13.57 15.19 7.22
CA MET A 357 13.70 16.03 8.40
C MET A 357 14.11 15.16 9.60
N ASN A 358 14.89 15.73 10.50
CA ASN A 358 15.43 15.07 11.69
C ASN A 358 15.23 15.92 12.96
N ASN A 359 14.48 17.01 12.86
CA ASN A 359 14.15 17.89 13.97
C ASN A 359 12.64 17.98 14.13
N ILE A 360 12.15 17.65 15.32
CA ILE A 360 10.71 17.60 15.61
C ILE A 360 10.04 18.98 15.52
N LYS A 361 10.74 20.05 15.93
CA LYS A 361 10.21 21.42 15.89
C LYS A 361 10.03 21.90 14.45
N ASP A 362 10.95 21.54 13.57
CA ASP A 362 10.83 21.83 12.13
C ASP A 362 9.66 21.06 11.50
N ILE A 363 9.49 19.78 11.86
CA ILE A 363 8.37 18.96 11.39
C ILE A 363 7.04 19.57 11.84
N ILE A 364 6.88 19.86 13.13
CA ILE A 364 5.67 20.50 13.70
C ILE A 364 5.44 21.88 13.08
N GLY A 365 6.50 22.68 12.91
CA GLY A 365 6.46 24.01 12.30
C GLY A 365 5.95 24.00 10.87
N LEU A 366 6.31 22.99 10.07
CA LEU A 366 5.82 22.83 8.69
C LEU A 366 4.31 22.59 8.61
N ILE A 367 3.75 21.93 9.63
CA ILE A 367 2.36 21.45 9.66
C ILE A 367 1.42 22.53 10.17
N ASN A 368 1.87 23.34 11.14
CA ASN A 368 1.08 24.38 11.79
C ASN A 368 0.92 25.67 10.97
N ILE A 369 1.40 25.72 9.72
CA ILE A 369 1.25 26.88 8.84
C ILE A 369 -0.23 27.01 8.39
N PRO A 370 -1.00 27.99 8.91
CA PRO A 370 -2.46 28.06 8.71
C PRO A 370 -2.86 28.25 7.23
N ALA A 371 -1.94 28.75 6.40
CA ALA A 371 -2.14 28.98 4.99
C ALA A 371 -2.13 27.70 4.13
N GLN A 372 -1.62 26.57 4.65
CA GLN A 372 -1.55 25.31 3.91
C GLN A 372 -2.62 24.33 4.42
N LYS A 373 -3.76 24.21 3.71
CA LYS A 373 -4.75 23.12 3.90
C LYS A 373 -4.21 21.73 3.51
N ASN A 374 -2.90 21.55 3.44
CA ASN A 374 -2.28 20.33 2.96
C ASN A 374 -2.18 19.33 4.12
N ARG A 375 -2.83 18.18 3.95
CA ARG A 375 -2.60 17.03 4.84
C ARG A 375 -1.19 16.50 4.58
N TYR A 376 -0.47 16.19 5.64
CA TYR A 376 0.84 15.56 5.56
C TYR A 376 0.80 14.19 6.23
N VAL A 377 1.72 13.35 5.78
CA VAL A 377 2.02 12.05 6.38
C VAL A 377 3.49 12.06 6.74
N VAL A 378 3.82 11.71 7.97
CA VAL A 378 5.20 11.60 8.46
C VAL A 378 5.51 10.11 8.59
N GLN A 379 6.54 9.65 7.89
CA GLN A 379 6.92 8.24 7.86
C GLN A 379 8.37 8.08 8.28
N LYS A 380 8.69 7.05 9.06
CA LYS A 380 10.08 6.77 9.43
C LYS A 380 10.89 6.50 8.17
N TYR A 381 12.01 7.21 8.02
CA TYR A 381 12.90 7.00 6.89
C TYR A 381 13.77 5.75 7.15
N ILE A 382 13.90 4.89 6.12
CA ILE A 382 14.81 3.74 6.15
C ILE A 382 16.24 4.28 6.00
N GLU A 383 16.98 4.34 7.10
CA GLU A 383 18.34 4.88 7.13
C GLU A 383 19.37 3.92 6.54
N ASN A 384 19.12 2.61 6.67
CA ASN A 384 19.98 1.53 6.16
C ASN A 384 19.30 0.76 5.01
N PRO A 385 19.01 1.40 3.85
CA PRO A 385 18.51 0.69 2.70
C PRO A 385 19.63 -0.15 2.08
N LEU A 386 19.27 -1.24 1.40
CA LEU A 386 20.20 -1.87 0.47
C LEU A 386 20.56 -0.86 -0.63
N VAL A 387 21.86 -0.65 -0.81
CA VAL A 387 22.41 0.15 -1.89
C VAL A 387 23.16 -0.74 -2.87
N ILE A 388 23.06 -0.44 -4.16
CA ILE A 388 23.79 -1.15 -5.22
C ILE A 388 24.82 -0.17 -5.76
N TYR A 389 26.10 -0.54 -5.65
CA TYR A 389 27.23 0.34 -5.99
C TYR A 389 27.08 1.73 -5.36
N ASN A 390 26.82 1.75 -4.05
CA ASN A 390 26.57 2.94 -3.24
C ASN A 390 25.42 3.84 -3.74
N THR A 391 24.52 3.33 -4.59
CA THR A 391 23.40 4.09 -5.15
C THR A 391 22.08 3.54 -4.63
N LYS A 392 21.19 4.43 -4.17
CA LYS A 392 19.86 4.05 -3.66
C LYS A 392 18.95 3.63 -4.81
N PHE A 393 18.07 2.68 -4.56
CA PHE A 393 17.05 2.27 -5.53
C PHE A 393 15.74 1.88 -4.86
N ASP A 394 14.69 1.77 -5.66
CA ASP A 394 13.42 1.15 -5.29
C ASP A 394 12.92 0.24 -6.41
N ILE A 395 12.05 -0.72 -6.09
CA ILE A 395 11.45 -1.68 -7.01
C ILE A 395 10.01 -1.26 -7.29
N ARG A 396 9.68 -1.03 -8.56
CA ARG A 396 8.30 -0.93 -9.05
C ARG A 396 7.78 -2.33 -9.37
N GLN A 397 6.83 -2.80 -8.56
CA GLN A 397 6.09 -4.04 -8.79
C GLN A 397 4.67 -3.74 -9.32
N TRP A 398 4.29 -4.34 -10.45
CA TRP A 398 2.90 -4.27 -10.91
C TRP A 398 2.05 -5.41 -10.35
N PHE A 399 0.80 -5.08 -10.02
CA PHE A 399 -0.22 -6.06 -9.67
C PHE A 399 -1.60 -5.59 -10.15
N LEU A 400 -2.50 -6.53 -10.38
CA LEU A 400 -3.82 -6.31 -10.94
C LEU A 400 -4.86 -6.88 -9.98
N ILE A 401 -5.84 -6.06 -9.62
CA ILE A 401 -7.03 -6.51 -8.88
C ILE A 401 -8.16 -6.70 -9.88
N THR A 402 -8.74 -7.90 -9.94
CA THR A 402 -9.88 -8.21 -10.82
C THR A 402 -11.21 -8.37 -10.07
N ASN A 403 -11.14 -8.52 -8.75
CA ASN A 403 -12.32 -8.59 -7.89
C ASN A 403 -11.93 -8.21 -6.45
N CYS A 404 -12.77 -7.44 -5.78
CA CYS A 404 -12.59 -7.05 -4.37
C CYS A 404 -13.38 -7.95 -3.41
N GLN A 405 -14.36 -8.72 -3.90
CA GLN A 405 -15.12 -9.67 -3.09
C GLN A 405 -15.64 -10.86 -3.92
N PRO A 406 -15.02 -12.06 -3.81
CA PRO A 406 -13.78 -12.36 -3.10
C PRO A 406 -12.57 -11.62 -3.68
N LEU A 407 -11.65 -11.19 -2.81
CA LEU A 407 -10.42 -10.51 -3.23
C LEU A 407 -9.59 -11.41 -4.15
N THR A 408 -9.29 -10.92 -5.36
CA THR A 408 -8.49 -11.64 -6.37
C THR A 408 -7.37 -10.73 -6.85
N ILE A 409 -6.13 -11.11 -6.55
CA ILE A 409 -4.91 -10.36 -6.81
C ILE A 409 -4.03 -11.16 -7.77
N TRP A 410 -3.62 -10.51 -8.85
CA TRP A 410 -2.64 -11.02 -9.80
C TRP A 410 -1.36 -10.21 -9.68
N MET A 411 -0.20 -10.87 -9.66
CA MET A 411 1.10 -10.23 -9.59
C MET A 411 1.81 -10.42 -10.93
N TYR A 412 2.38 -9.36 -11.47
CA TYR A 412 3.20 -9.45 -12.68
C TYR A 412 4.59 -9.98 -12.29
N LYS A 413 5.09 -11.05 -12.90
CA LYS A 413 6.37 -11.65 -12.48
C LYS A 413 7.57 -10.73 -12.73
N ASP A 414 7.48 -9.88 -13.74
CA ASP A 414 8.50 -8.87 -14.02
C ASP A 414 8.27 -7.61 -13.19
N SER A 415 9.38 -7.01 -12.78
CA SER A 415 9.43 -5.70 -12.14
C SER A 415 10.64 -4.92 -12.65
N TYR A 416 10.76 -3.66 -12.24
CA TYR A 416 11.93 -2.85 -12.57
C TYR A 416 12.39 -2.03 -11.38
N LEU A 417 13.69 -1.80 -11.31
CA LEU A 417 14.37 -1.00 -10.28
C LEU A 417 14.62 0.40 -10.82
N ARG A 418 14.43 1.42 -9.99
CA ARG A 418 14.75 2.82 -10.32
C ARG A 418 15.85 3.31 -9.39
N PHE A 419 16.91 3.86 -9.95
CA PHE A 419 18.08 4.32 -9.21
C PHE A 419 18.07 5.82 -8.97
N SER A 420 18.70 6.25 -7.88
CA SER A 420 19.12 7.64 -7.72
C SER A 420 20.27 7.99 -8.68
N SER A 421 20.37 9.25 -9.08
CA SER A 421 21.48 9.77 -9.90
C SER A 421 22.75 10.03 -9.10
N GLN A 422 22.62 10.14 -7.77
CA GLN A 422 23.72 10.42 -6.85
C GLN A 422 24.03 9.23 -5.95
N ILE A 423 25.25 9.22 -5.40
CA ILE A 423 25.68 8.31 -4.34
C ILE A 423 24.85 8.55 -3.08
N PHE A 424 24.41 7.46 -2.46
CA PHE A 424 23.64 7.48 -1.23
C PHE A 424 24.49 8.04 -0.08
N SER A 425 23.95 9.02 0.63
CA SER A 425 24.52 9.54 1.86
C SER A 425 23.40 10.06 2.75
N LEU A 426 23.55 9.93 4.06
CA LEU A 426 22.65 10.54 5.04
C LEU A 426 23.12 11.93 5.50
N SER A 427 24.26 12.42 4.97
CA SER A 427 24.76 13.78 5.25
C SER A 427 24.16 14.85 4.32
N ASN A 428 23.41 14.45 3.29
CA ASN A 428 22.87 15.34 2.27
C ASN A 428 21.44 14.93 1.88
N TYR A 429 20.44 15.61 2.41
CA TYR A 429 19.02 15.33 2.18
C TYR A 429 18.46 15.78 0.82
N HIS A 430 19.31 16.11 -0.14
CA HIS A 430 18.88 16.55 -1.45
C HIS A 430 18.08 15.47 -2.21
N GLU A 431 17.02 15.86 -2.93
CA GLU A 431 16.06 14.92 -3.55
C GLU A 431 16.71 13.96 -4.55
N SER A 432 17.79 14.37 -5.21
CA SER A 432 18.52 13.54 -6.17
C SER A 432 19.25 12.34 -5.53
N VAL A 433 19.49 12.37 -4.22
CA VAL A 433 20.10 11.27 -3.43
C VAL A 433 19.01 10.32 -2.92
N HIS A 434 17.89 10.86 -2.42
CA HIS A 434 16.94 10.09 -1.63
C HIS A 434 15.65 9.67 -2.34
N LEU A 435 15.27 10.34 -3.43
CA LEU A 435 14.01 10.06 -4.16
C LEU A 435 14.30 9.39 -5.51
N THR A 436 13.93 8.14 -5.70
CA THR A 436 14.27 7.34 -6.90
C THR A 436 13.25 7.48 -8.04
N ASN A 437 12.20 8.29 -7.86
CA ASN A 437 11.19 8.49 -8.90
C ASN A 437 11.82 9.07 -10.17
N ASN A 438 11.52 8.48 -11.33
CA ASN A 438 12.05 8.94 -12.62
C ASN A 438 11.79 10.43 -12.87
N ALA A 439 10.59 10.94 -12.52
CA ALA A 439 10.24 12.36 -12.67
C ALA A 439 11.11 13.33 -11.85
N VAL A 440 11.76 12.85 -10.78
CA VAL A 440 12.75 13.62 -10.02
C VAL A 440 14.12 13.45 -10.68
N GLN A 441 14.52 12.21 -10.93
CA GLN A 441 15.86 11.87 -11.39
C GLN A 441 16.19 12.38 -12.79
N THR A 442 15.20 12.55 -13.68
CA THR A 442 15.42 13.17 -15.01
C THR A 442 15.85 14.63 -14.96
N LYS A 443 15.70 15.31 -13.81
CA LYS A 443 16.19 16.69 -13.62
C LYS A 443 17.70 16.75 -13.36
N TYR A 444 18.31 15.63 -13.01
CA TYR A 444 19.69 15.56 -12.52
C TYR A 444 20.53 14.66 -13.42
N LYS A 445 21.81 14.98 -13.56
CA LYS A 445 22.78 14.11 -14.22
C LYS A 445 23.35 13.13 -13.22
N ASN A 446 23.69 11.94 -13.70
CA ASN A 446 24.42 10.95 -12.91
C ASN A 446 25.78 11.52 -12.51
N THR A 447 26.15 11.38 -11.24
CA THR A 447 27.47 11.82 -10.78
C THR A 447 28.60 10.99 -11.40
N GLY A 448 29.77 11.60 -11.59
CA GLY A 448 30.94 10.92 -12.18
C GLY A 448 31.50 9.81 -11.30
N ASP A 449 31.27 9.87 -9.99
CA ASP A 449 31.70 8.86 -9.01
C ASP A 449 30.78 7.62 -8.98
N ARG A 450 29.68 7.64 -9.74
CA ARG A 450 28.74 6.52 -9.83
C ARG A 450 29.37 5.39 -10.64
N ASP A 451 29.19 4.16 -10.15
CA ASP A 451 29.73 2.97 -10.81
C ASP A 451 29.13 2.78 -12.22
N LYS A 452 30.00 2.50 -13.19
CA LYS A 452 29.66 2.34 -14.61
C LYS A 452 28.86 1.06 -14.91
N ALA A 453 28.78 0.12 -13.97
CA ALA A 453 27.91 -1.04 -14.07
C ALA A 453 26.43 -0.66 -13.96
N LEU A 454 26.11 0.52 -13.40
CA LEU A 454 24.76 1.05 -13.36
C LEU A 454 24.36 1.67 -14.71
N PRO A 455 23.07 1.59 -15.07
CA PRO A 455 22.59 2.10 -16.35
C PRO A 455 22.49 3.63 -16.34
N ASP A 456 22.82 4.26 -17.46
CA ASP A 456 22.69 5.71 -17.65
C ASP A 456 21.22 6.19 -17.50
N GLU A 457 20.28 5.36 -17.96
CA GLU A 457 18.84 5.62 -17.85
C GLU A 457 18.28 5.39 -16.41
N ASN A 458 19.13 5.10 -15.44
CA ASN A 458 18.76 4.89 -14.03
C ASN A 458 17.72 3.80 -13.80
N MET A 459 17.67 2.78 -14.65
CA MET A 459 16.69 1.71 -14.56
C MET A 459 17.23 0.33 -14.92
N TRP A 460 16.98 -0.65 -14.06
CA TRP A 460 17.17 -2.07 -14.35
C TRP A 460 15.83 -2.78 -14.41
N ASP A 461 15.73 -3.85 -15.20
CA ASP A 461 14.67 -4.82 -14.99
C ASP A 461 15.05 -5.82 -13.89
N CYS A 462 14.09 -6.64 -13.47
CA CYS A 462 14.33 -7.67 -12.47
C CYS A 462 15.37 -8.73 -12.90
N HIS A 463 15.59 -8.93 -14.21
CA HIS A 463 16.60 -9.88 -14.70
C HIS A 463 18.02 -9.36 -14.47
N SER A 464 18.26 -8.08 -14.74
CA SER A 464 19.51 -7.40 -14.39
C SER A 464 19.77 -7.45 -12.89
N PHE A 465 18.73 -7.26 -12.07
CA PHE A 465 18.88 -7.39 -10.62
C PHE A 465 19.20 -8.82 -10.18
N LYS A 466 18.55 -9.85 -10.76
CA LYS A 466 18.91 -11.27 -10.52
C LYS A 466 20.35 -11.57 -10.93
N ALA A 467 20.83 -10.99 -12.03
CA ALA A 467 22.22 -11.13 -12.46
C ALA A 467 23.19 -10.50 -11.46
N TYR A 468 22.87 -9.31 -10.94
CA TYR A 468 23.63 -8.68 -9.85
C TYR A 468 23.63 -9.55 -8.58
N LEU A 469 22.48 -10.09 -8.17
CA LEU A 469 22.40 -11.00 -7.02
C LEU A 469 23.30 -12.23 -7.20
N ARG A 470 23.37 -12.78 -8.42
CA ARG A 470 24.30 -13.87 -8.75
C ARG A 470 25.75 -13.45 -8.64
N GLN A 471 26.09 -12.25 -9.12
CA GLN A 471 27.45 -11.71 -9.04
C GLN A 471 27.93 -11.56 -7.58
N ILE A 472 27.05 -11.18 -6.66
CA ILE A 472 27.39 -11.05 -5.23
C ILE A 472 27.17 -12.34 -4.42
N GLY A 473 26.91 -13.47 -5.08
CA GLY A 473 26.73 -14.78 -4.43
C GLY A 473 25.42 -14.96 -3.65
N LYS A 474 24.36 -14.20 -3.98
CA LYS A 474 23.05 -14.18 -3.30
C LYS A 474 21.89 -14.46 -4.26
N TYR A 475 22.11 -15.33 -5.25
CA TYR A 475 21.18 -15.55 -6.36
C TYR A 475 19.81 -16.09 -5.91
N GLU A 476 19.79 -16.87 -4.83
CA GLU A 476 18.60 -17.48 -4.25
C GLU A 476 17.67 -16.46 -3.58
N LEU A 477 18.17 -15.30 -3.17
CA LEU A 477 17.39 -14.33 -2.37
C LEU A 477 16.20 -13.75 -3.14
N TRP A 478 16.28 -13.66 -4.47
CA TRP A 478 15.12 -13.23 -5.25
C TRP A 478 13.93 -14.15 -5.06
N ASP A 479 14.13 -15.45 -5.27
CA ASP A 479 13.05 -16.45 -5.28
C ASP A 479 12.65 -16.89 -3.86
N THR A 480 13.57 -16.80 -2.88
CA THR A 480 13.34 -17.28 -1.51
C THR A 480 12.89 -16.20 -0.53
N LYS A 481 13.25 -14.92 -0.76
CA LYS A 481 12.99 -13.82 0.19
C LYS A 481 12.31 -12.62 -0.45
N ILE A 482 12.89 -12.03 -1.50
CA ILE A 482 12.47 -10.75 -2.07
C ILE A 482 11.10 -10.86 -2.75
N TYR A 483 10.97 -11.74 -3.74
CA TYR A 483 9.72 -11.88 -4.50
C TYR A 483 8.56 -12.42 -3.63
N PRO A 484 8.77 -13.46 -2.77
CA PRO A 484 7.75 -13.87 -1.81
C PRO A 484 7.37 -12.78 -0.81
N GLY A 485 8.33 -12.00 -0.30
CA GLY A 485 8.05 -10.91 0.65
C GLY A 485 7.25 -9.76 0.01
N ILE A 486 7.55 -9.40 -1.24
CA ILE A 486 6.76 -8.43 -2.02
C ILE A 486 5.33 -8.96 -2.17
N LYS A 487 5.17 -10.23 -2.55
CA LYS A 487 3.86 -10.87 -2.71
C LYS A 487 3.05 -10.85 -1.41
N GLN A 488 3.64 -11.29 -0.30
CA GLN A 488 3.00 -11.31 1.02
C GLN A 488 2.61 -9.90 1.48
N SER A 489 3.45 -8.90 1.21
CA SER A 489 3.16 -7.50 1.54
C SER A 489 2.00 -6.93 0.73
N LEU A 490 1.90 -7.29 -0.55
CA LEU A 490 0.76 -6.88 -1.37
C LEU A 490 -0.54 -7.55 -0.92
N ILE A 491 -0.51 -8.85 -0.62
CA ILE A 491 -1.69 -9.57 -0.14
C ILE A 491 -2.16 -8.97 1.18
N GLY A 492 -1.24 -8.79 2.13
CA GLY A 492 -1.53 -8.19 3.43
C GLY A 492 -2.11 -6.79 3.32
N ALA A 493 -1.47 -5.91 2.56
CA ALA A 493 -1.96 -4.56 2.35
C ALA A 493 -3.37 -4.55 1.73
N MET A 494 -3.63 -5.40 0.73
CA MET A 494 -4.94 -5.44 0.07
C MET A 494 -6.03 -6.04 0.96
N LEU A 495 -5.72 -7.02 1.82
CA LEU A 495 -6.66 -7.53 2.82
C LEU A 495 -7.04 -6.43 3.82
N ALA A 496 -6.06 -5.70 4.34
CA ALA A 496 -6.29 -4.60 5.27
C ALA A 496 -7.13 -3.46 4.65
N CYS A 497 -7.01 -3.25 3.34
CA CYS A 497 -7.77 -2.22 2.62
C CYS A 497 -9.14 -2.71 2.10
N GLN A 498 -9.45 -4.01 2.21
CA GLN A 498 -10.52 -4.66 1.46
C GLN A 498 -11.90 -4.08 1.73
N GLU A 499 -12.20 -3.73 2.98
CA GLU A 499 -13.51 -3.22 3.37
C GLU A 499 -13.86 -1.90 2.68
N ALA A 500 -12.85 -1.05 2.45
CA ALA A 500 -13.00 0.26 1.83
C ALA A 500 -12.92 0.23 0.29
N MET A 501 -12.63 -0.93 -0.31
CA MET A 501 -12.57 -1.08 -1.76
C MET A 501 -13.97 -1.12 -2.39
N ASP A 502 -14.07 -0.58 -3.61
CA ASP A 502 -15.28 -0.70 -4.42
C ASP A 502 -15.54 -2.17 -4.83
N LYS A 503 -16.75 -2.65 -4.57
CA LYS A 503 -17.18 -4.04 -4.82
C LYS A 503 -17.92 -4.19 -6.15
N ARG A 504 -17.89 -3.16 -7.02
CA ARG A 504 -18.46 -3.24 -8.37
C ARG A 504 -17.86 -4.41 -9.14
N GLN A 505 -18.70 -5.38 -9.48
CA GLN A 505 -18.35 -6.45 -10.40
C GLN A 505 -18.00 -5.86 -11.77
N ASN A 506 -17.11 -6.53 -12.51
CA ASN A 506 -16.60 -6.04 -13.80
C ASN A 506 -15.73 -4.78 -13.73
N SER A 507 -15.27 -4.38 -12.56
CA SER A 507 -14.14 -3.45 -12.43
C SER A 507 -12.85 -4.23 -12.19
N PHE A 508 -11.77 -3.74 -12.80
CA PHE A 508 -10.41 -4.20 -12.53
C PHE A 508 -9.47 -3.01 -12.56
N GLU A 509 -8.32 -3.08 -11.91
CA GLU A 509 -7.35 -1.99 -11.99
C GLU A 509 -5.93 -2.49 -11.83
N LEU A 510 -5.05 -1.98 -12.69
CA LEU A 510 -3.61 -2.20 -12.63
C LEU A 510 -3.01 -1.15 -11.68
N TYR A 511 -2.26 -1.62 -10.71
CA TYR A 511 -1.56 -0.79 -9.73
C TYR A 511 -0.05 -0.99 -9.84
N GLY A 512 0.71 0.01 -9.39
CA GLY A 512 2.16 -0.09 -9.20
C GLY A 512 2.51 0.13 -7.74
N ALA A 513 3.10 -0.86 -7.08
CA ALA A 513 3.63 -0.73 -5.74
C ALA A 513 5.13 -0.47 -5.77
N ASP A 514 5.58 0.42 -4.88
CA ASP A 514 6.97 0.83 -4.74
C ASP A 514 7.53 0.18 -3.47
N PHE A 515 8.60 -0.60 -3.62
CA PHE A 515 9.27 -1.29 -2.54
C PHE A 515 10.72 -0.82 -2.39
N MET A 516 11.19 -0.65 -1.16
CA MET A 516 12.63 -0.58 -0.87
C MET A 516 13.10 -1.90 -0.26
N LEU A 517 14.37 -2.25 -0.46
CA LEU A 517 15.00 -3.34 0.24
C LEU A 517 15.88 -2.78 1.35
N THR A 518 15.92 -3.46 2.50
CA THR A 518 16.92 -3.25 3.56
C THR A 518 18.15 -4.10 3.30
N GLU A 519 19.26 -3.85 4.03
CA GLU A 519 20.54 -4.57 3.82
C GLU A 519 20.43 -6.10 3.91
N ASP A 520 19.45 -6.59 4.67
CA ASP A 520 19.12 -8.01 4.80
C ASP A 520 18.25 -8.55 3.65
N PHE A 521 18.00 -7.75 2.60
CA PHE A 521 17.17 -8.04 1.43
C PHE A 521 15.66 -8.21 1.75
N THR A 522 15.20 -7.72 2.90
CA THR A 522 13.76 -7.69 3.22
C THR A 522 13.06 -6.58 2.43
N PRO A 523 11.94 -6.88 1.72
CA PRO A 523 11.16 -5.86 1.03
C PRO A 523 10.25 -5.11 1.98
N TRP A 524 10.22 -3.78 1.83
CA TRP A 524 9.38 -2.84 2.56
C TRP A 524 8.50 -2.06 1.59
N LEU A 525 7.19 -2.14 1.77
CA LEU A 525 6.23 -1.37 0.99
C LEU A 525 6.36 0.13 1.34
N ILE A 526 6.41 0.98 0.32
CA ILE A 526 6.56 2.44 0.48
C ILE A 526 5.31 3.19 0.05
N GLU A 527 4.78 2.85 -1.13
CA GLU A 527 3.53 3.42 -1.64
C GLU A 527 2.88 2.50 -2.68
N ILE A 528 1.57 2.67 -2.88
CA ILE A 528 0.82 2.04 -3.97
C ILE A 528 0.25 3.15 -4.84
N ASN A 529 0.46 3.03 -6.15
CA ASN A 529 0.05 4.00 -7.15
C ASN A 529 -1.06 3.42 -8.03
N SER A 530 -2.18 4.12 -8.09
CA SER A 530 -3.22 3.92 -9.11
C SER A 530 -2.81 4.57 -10.42
N SER A 531 -3.20 3.97 -11.55
CA SER A 531 -2.74 4.38 -12.88
C SER A 531 -1.22 4.57 -12.91
N PRO A 532 -0.43 3.50 -12.65
CA PRO A 532 1.02 3.61 -12.65
C PRO A 532 1.52 4.23 -13.96
N ASP A 533 2.64 4.95 -13.90
CA ASP A 533 3.23 5.51 -15.12
C ASP A 533 3.68 4.37 -16.05
N LEU A 534 3.13 4.37 -17.26
CA LEU A 534 3.36 3.38 -18.31
C LEU A 534 3.98 4.01 -19.55
N ALA A 535 4.50 5.24 -19.43
CA ALA A 535 5.21 5.89 -20.52
C ALA A 535 6.55 5.18 -20.82
N PRO A 536 6.96 5.10 -22.10
CA PRO A 536 8.22 4.50 -22.52
C PRO A 536 9.39 5.46 -22.25
N THR A 537 9.67 5.75 -20.98
CA THR A 537 10.69 6.72 -20.56
C THR A 537 12.13 6.22 -20.66
N THR A 538 12.32 4.90 -20.62
CA THR A 538 13.61 4.22 -20.73
C THR A 538 13.46 2.99 -21.62
N SER A 539 14.58 2.38 -22.03
CA SER A 539 14.57 1.10 -22.75
C SER A 539 13.80 0.00 -22.01
N VAL A 540 13.86 -0.02 -20.67
CA VAL A 540 13.15 -0.97 -19.81
C VAL A 540 11.63 -0.78 -19.88
N THR A 541 11.13 0.43 -19.64
CA THR A 541 9.68 0.69 -19.65
C THR A 541 9.10 0.64 -21.07
N ALA A 542 9.88 1.02 -22.09
CA ALA A 542 9.47 0.89 -23.48
C ALA A 542 9.17 -0.56 -23.90
N ARG A 543 9.86 -1.53 -23.29
CA ARG A 543 9.62 -2.96 -23.51
C ARG A 543 8.54 -3.53 -22.58
N LEU A 544 8.66 -3.30 -21.27
CA LEU A 544 7.81 -3.96 -20.27
C LEU A 544 6.37 -3.41 -20.25
N CYS A 545 6.17 -2.09 -20.37
CA CYS A 545 4.84 -1.49 -20.23
C CYS A 545 3.84 -1.97 -21.30
N PRO A 546 4.19 -2.01 -22.61
CA PRO A 546 3.28 -2.54 -23.63
C PRO A 546 2.93 -4.01 -23.43
N GLN A 547 3.89 -4.84 -22.99
CA GLN A 547 3.67 -6.26 -22.71
C GLN A 547 2.72 -6.45 -21.53
N CYS A 548 2.97 -5.75 -20.42
CA CYS A 548 2.12 -5.78 -19.23
C CYS A 548 0.67 -5.38 -19.57
N LEU A 549 0.48 -4.32 -20.37
CA LEU A 549 -0.85 -3.89 -20.82
C LEU A 549 -1.58 -4.91 -21.69
N GLU A 550 -0.86 -5.65 -22.55
CA GLU A 550 -1.45 -6.74 -23.33
C GLU A 550 -1.85 -7.91 -22.43
N ASP A 551 -1.00 -8.26 -21.46
CA ASP A 551 -1.25 -9.34 -20.51
C ASP A 551 -2.41 -9.01 -19.54
N VAL A 552 -2.63 -7.72 -19.21
CA VAL A 552 -3.86 -7.30 -18.50
C VAL A 552 -5.09 -7.73 -19.30
N ILE A 553 -5.11 -7.52 -20.63
CA ILE A 553 -6.25 -7.90 -21.47
C ILE A 553 -6.46 -9.41 -21.48
N LYS A 554 -5.38 -10.21 -21.47
CA LYS A 554 -5.49 -11.66 -21.34
C LYS A 554 -6.17 -12.08 -20.02
N VAL A 555 -5.76 -11.50 -18.90
CA VAL A 555 -6.33 -11.80 -17.59
C VAL A 555 -7.80 -11.36 -17.50
N VAL A 556 -8.13 -10.16 -17.99
CA VAL A 556 -9.47 -9.59 -17.77
C VAL A 556 -10.50 -10.00 -18.82
N LEU A 557 -10.09 -10.50 -19.99
CA LEU A 557 -11.00 -10.98 -21.04
C LEU A 557 -10.86 -12.48 -21.30
N ASP A 558 -9.67 -12.96 -21.67
CA ASP A 558 -9.49 -14.34 -22.16
C ASP A 558 -9.79 -15.34 -21.05
N ARG A 559 -9.31 -15.08 -19.83
CA ARG A 559 -9.61 -15.94 -18.67
C ARG A 559 -11.06 -15.95 -18.23
N ARG A 560 -11.86 -14.96 -18.62
CA ARG A 560 -13.32 -14.99 -18.35
C ARG A 560 -14.02 -16.04 -19.21
N HIS A 561 -13.50 -16.30 -20.40
CA HIS A 561 -14.05 -17.28 -21.32
C HIS A 561 -13.43 -18.67 -21.13
N ASN A 562 -12.12 -18.72 -20.84
CA ASN A 562 -11.39 -19.97 -20.64
C ASN A 562 -10.45 -19.85 -19.44
N LEU A 563 -10.72 -20.61 -18.37
CA LEU A 563 -9.89 -20.60 -17.16
C LEU A 563 -8.44 -21.09 -17.41
N ASP A 564 -8.15 -21.76 -18.52
CA ASP A 564 -6.79 -22.20 -18.86
C ASP A 564 -6.10 -21.27 -19.87
N ALA A 565 -6.71 -20.13 -20.18
CA ALA A 565 -6.10 -19.14 -21.08
C ALA A 565 -4.79 -18.59 -20.50
N ASP A 566 -3.83 -18.36 -21.40
CA ASP A 566 -2.55 -17.72 -21.11
C ASP A 566 -2.78 -16.37 -20.40
N THR A 567 -2.00 -16.12 -19.35
CA THR A 567 -1.98 -14.84 -18.61
C THR A 567 -0.77 -14.00 -18.93
N GLY A 568 0.07 -14.46 -19.86
CA GLY A 568 1.40 -13.93 -20.09
C GLY A 568 2.21 -13.96 -18.80
N THR A 569 2.77 -12.83 -18.42
CA THR A 569 3.66 -12.74 -17.25
C THR A 569 2.91 -12.56 -15.93
N PHE A 570 1.56 -12.43 -15.93
CA PHE A 570 0.79 -12.44 -14.68
C PHE A 570 0.70 -13.85 -14.08
N GLU A 571 0.82 -13.92 -12.75
CA GLU A 571 0.41 -15.07 -11.94
C GLU A 571 -0.67 -14.69 -10.95
N LEU A 572 -1.51 -15.66 -10.59
CA LEU A 572 -2.47 -15.49 -9.51
C LEU A 572 -1.73 -15.49 -8.17
N ALA A 573 -1.63 -14.33 -7.53
CA ALA A 573 -0.95 -14.20 -6.25
C ALA A 573 -1.85 -14.60 -5.08
N TYR A 574 -3.13 -14.23 -5.15
CA TYR A 574 -4.10 -14.51 -4.09
C TYR A 574 -5.52 -14.55 -4.63
N LYS A 575 -6.31 -15.49 -4.11
CA LYS A 575 -7.75 -15.57 -4.34
C LYS A 575 -8.41 -15.96 -3.03
N GLN A 576 -9.11 -15.01 -2.43
CA GLN A 576 -9.82 -15.23 -1.18
C GLN A 576 -10.91 -16.30 -1.37
N ILE A 577 -10.97 -17.22 -0.43
CA ILE A 577 -12.03 -18.22 -0.37
C ILE A 577 -13.06 -17.73 0.62
N ILE A 578 -14.28 -17.44 0.14
CA ILE A 578 -15.41 -17.10 1.00
C ILE A 578 -16.30 -18.34 1.07
N PRO A 579 -16.39 -19.01 2.23
CA PRO A 579 -17.30 -20.13 2.40
C PRO A 579 -18.74 -19.72 2.08
N LYS A 580 -19.50 -20.59 1.40
CA LYS A 580 -20.93 -20.36 1.21
C LYS A 580 -21.62 -20.46 2.57
N ALA A 581 -22.30 -19.39 2.99
CA ALA A 581 -23.14 -19.45 4.19
C ALA A 581 -24.24 -20.52 3.98
N LEU A 582 -24.37 -21.43 4.94
CA LEU A 582 -25.46 -22.41 4.92
C LEU A 582 -26.78 -21.67 5.21
N ALA A 583 -27.76 -21.85 4.32
CA ALA A 583 -28.98 -21.03 4.25
C ALA A 583 -29.86 -21.06 5.52
N TYR A 584 -29.66 -22.01 6.43
CA TYR A 584 -30.52 -22.22 7.61
C TYR A 584 -30.08 -21.45 8.88
N LEU A 585 -28.98 -20.69 8.86
CA LEU A 585 -28.43 -20.06 10.07
C LEU A 585 -28.87 -18.59 10.32
N GLY A 586 -29.76 -17.99 9.50
CA GLY A 586 -30.17 -16.58 9.70
C GLY A 586 -28.98 -15.60 9.60
N LEU A 587 -29.16 -14.32 9.94
CA LEU A 587 -28.09 -13.30 9.93
C LEU A 587 -26.89 -13.78 10.77
N SER A 588 -25.89 -14.36 10.11
CA SER A 588 -24.82 -15.14 10.75
C SER A 588 -23.52 -14.37 10.79
N LEU A 589 -23.03 -14.13 12.00
CA LEU A 589 -21.61 -13.92 12.27
C LEU A 589 -20.85 -15.19 11.88
N CYS A 590 -19.77 -15.06 11.11
CA CYS A 590 -18.89 -16.17 10.78
C CYS A 590 -17.59 -16.07 11.60
N ILE A 591 -17.23 -17.15 12.29
CA ILE A 591 -15.96 -17.28 12.99
C ILE A 591 -15.03 -18.09 12.10
N ASN A 592 -14.05 -17.42 11.49
CA ASN A 592 -12.96 -18.08 10.76
C ASN A 592 -11.83 -18.39 11.74
N GLY A 593 -11.75 -19.63 12.20
CA GLY A 593 -10.62 -20.14 12.97
C GLY A 593 -9.73 -21.04 12.11
N LYS A 594 -8.41 -20.95 12.29
CA LYS A 594 -7.44 -21.89 11.70
C LYS A 594 -6.75 -22.65 12.82
N ARG A 595 -6.67 -23.97 12.70
CA ARG A 595 -5.97 -24.82 13.68
C ARG A 595 -4.48 -24.47 13.67
N LEU A 596 -3.95 -23.98 14.80
CA LEU A 596 -2.51 -23.78 14.99
C LEU A 596 -1.85 -25.15 15.14
N LEU A 597 -1.15 -25.61 14.09
CA LEU A 597 -0.34 -26.82 14.16
C LEU A 597 1.01 -26.44 14.78
N LYS A 598 1.29 -26.90 16.00
CA LYS A 598 2.65 -26.81 16.56
C LYS A 598 3.60 -27.55 15.61
N LYS A 599 4.64 -26.87 15.12
CA LYS A 599 5.75 -27.52 14.42
C LYS A 599 6.32 -28.59 15.36
N GLN A 600 6.19 -29.87 14.98
CA GLN A 600 6.90 -30.94 15.68
C GLN A 600 8.39 -30.66 15.50
N LYS A 601 9.12 -30.52 16.62
CA LYS A 601 10.58 -30.53 16.59
C LYS A 601 11.00 -31.84 15.94
N GLU A 602 11.70 -31.78 14.81
CA GLU A 602 12.40 -32.94 14.26
C GLU A 602 13.40 -33.43 15.31
N ARG A 603 13.04 -34.49 16.02
CA ARG A 603 13.98 -35.24 16.85
C ARG A 603 14.90 -36.00 15.89
N LYS A 604 16.13 -35.52 15.71
CA LYS A 604 17.21 -36.35 15.18
C LYS A 604 17.38 -37.54 16.13
N HIS A 605 17.01 -38.73 15.67
CA HIS A 605 17.19 -39.97 16.40
C HIS A 605 18.67 -40.38 16.36
N GLU A 606 19.36 -40.33 17.49
CA GLU A 606 20.52 -41.18 17.74
C GLU A 606 20.04 -42.56 18.23
N HIS A 607 20.59 -43.60 17.62
CA HIS A 607 20.32 -45.00 17.96
C HIS A 607 20.97 -45.36 19.30
N ARG A 608 20.17 -45.85 20.27
CA ARG A 608 20.63 -46.85 21.24
C ARG A 608 19.48 -47.75 21.69
N SER A 609 19.82 -49.02 21.83
CA SER A 609 18.99 -50.23 21.83
C SER A 609 18.41 -50.64 23.20
N VAL A 610 17.15 -51.12 23.17
CA VAL A 610 16.51 -52.18 23.99
C VAL A 610 16.37 -51.92 25.50
N THR A 611 15.16 -51.89 26.09
CA THR A 611 14.42 -53.09 26.56
C THR A 611 12.94 -52.78 26.83
N THR A 612 12.06 -53.71 26.45
CA THR A 612 10.61 -53.77 26.67
C THR A 612 10.24 -54.20 28.10
N LEU A 613 9.25 -53.54 28.72
CA LEU A 613 8.40 -54.15 29.75
C LEU A 613 7.01 -53.47 29.87
N ALA A 614 6.00 -54.27 29.52
CA ALA A 614 4.59 -54.37 29.95
C ALA A 614 3.65 -53.15 30.06
N LEU A 615 2.47 -53.32 29.44
CA LEU A 615 1.23 -52.57 29.68
C LEU A 615 0.70 -52.78 31.11
N ARG A 616 0.29 -51.67 31.76
CA ARG A 616 -0.77 -51.68 32.78
C ARG A 616 -1.73 -50.51 32.59
N THR A 617 -2.99 -50.85 32.85
CA THR A 617 -4.25 -50.14 32.58
C THR A 617 -4.58 -49.10 33.66
N ILE A 618 -5.13 -47.97 33.19
CA ILE A 618 -6.08 -46.98 33.75
C ILE A 618 -6.35 -46.99 35.28
N SER A 619 -6.05 -45.87 35.93
CA SER A 619 -6.87 -45.28 37.01
C SER A 619 -6.66 -43.76 37.01
N GLY A 620 -7.76 -43.00 37.05
CA GLY A 620 -7.75 -41.54 37.06
C GLY A 620 -7.13 -40.96 38.33
N ASP A 621 -6.49 -39.80 38.18
CA ASP A 621 -6.85 -38.58 38.91
C ASP A 621 -6.06 -37.39 38.36
N THR A 622 -6.77 -36.26 38.26
CA THR A 622 -6.33 -34.86 38.20
C THR A 622 -4.86 -34.55 37.87
N ILE A 623 -4.65 -33.94 36.69
CA ILE A 623 -3.44 -33.16 36.40
C ILE A 623 -3.88 -31.72 36.11
N GLU A 624 -3.48 -30.81 37.00
CA GLU A 624 -3.38 -29.38 36.74
C GLU A 624 -2.54 -29.17 35.47
N ASP A 625 -3.10 -28.54 34.44
CA ASP A 625 -2.34 -28.19 33.23
C ASP A 625 -1.51 -26.93 33.51
N PRO A 626 -0.17 -26.99 33.49
CA PRO A 626 0.65 -25.81 33.64
C PRO A 626 0.57 -24.99 32.36
N LEU A 627 0.21 -23.71 32.50
CA LEU A 627 0.28 -22.66 31.48
C LEU A 627 1.56 -22.83 30.63
N GLN A 628 1.40 -23.27 29.38
CA GLN A 628 2.51 -23.39 28.46
C GLN A 628 2.93 -22.03 27.91
N PRO A 629 4.24 -21.80 27.71
CA PRO A 629 4.74 -20.53 27.21
C PRO A 629 4.34 -20.30 25.76
N VAL A 630 3.95 -19.04 25.49
CA VAL A 630 3.62 -18.50 24.17
C VAL A 630 4.86 -18.54 23.27
N PRO A 631 4.73 -18.88 21.97
CA PRO A 631 5.83 -18.79 21.02
C PRO A 631 6.37 -17.35 20.94
N PRO A 632 7.69 -17.15 20.79
CA PRO A 632 8.31 -15.81 20.73
C PRO A 632 7.91 -14.96 19.51
N GLU A 633 7.03 -15.47 18.65
CA GLU A 633 6.60 -14.88 17.38
C GLU A 633 5.21 -14.21 17.46
N TYR A 634 4.56 -14.24 18.63
CA TYR A 634 3.20 -13.73 18.83
C TYR A 634 3.18 -12.50 19.75
N ASN A 635 2.86 -11.33 19.19
CA ASN A 635 2.74 -10.04 19.89
C ASN A 635 1.27 -9.55 19.99
N GLY A 636 0.29 -10.46 19.97
CA GLY A 636 -1.14 -10.12 20.11
C GLY A 636 -1.67 -10.34 21.53
N PRO A 637 -2.81 -9.72 21.91
CA PRO A 637 -3.45 -10.00 23.19
C PRO A 637 -3.91 -11.46 23.26
N ILE A 638 -3.57 -12.15 24.35
CA ILE A 638 -4.00 -13.53 24.61
C ILE A 638 -5.44 -13.47 25.12
N ILE A 639 -6.38 -13.71 24.23
CA ILE A 639 -7.80 -13.74 24.57
C ILE A 639 -8.16 -15.14 25.07
N THR A 640 -7.73 -15.49 26.29
CA THR A 640 -8.21 -16.71 26.97
C THR A 640 -9.52 -16.50 27.73
N ASP A 641 -9.88 -15.24 28.05
CA ASP A 641 -10.99 -14.96 28.97
C ASP A 641 -12.29 -14.49 28.31
N PHE A 642 -12.35 -14.38 26.98
CA PHE A 642 -13.53 -13.85 26.28
C PHE A 642 -14.61 -14.90 26.01
N LEU A 643 -14.25 -16.18 25.92
CA LEU A 643 -15.21 -17.28 25.77
C LEU A 643 -15.98 -17.55 27.07
N THR A 644 -15.34 -17.38 28.22
CA THR A 644 -15.95 -17.47 29.55
C THR A 644 -16.93 -16.32 29.80
N TRP A 645 -16.68 -15.14 29.25
CA TRP A 645 -17.54 -13.96 29.42
C TRP A 645 -18.80 -13.96 28.52
N LEU A 646 -18.75 -14.63 27.37
CA LEU A 646 -19.88 -14.72 26.42
C LEU A 646 -20.91 -15.80 26.77
N ASN A 647 -20.70 -16.60 27.82
CA ASN A 647 -21.64 -17.64 28.24
C ASN A 647 -22.34 -17.31 29.58
N PRO A 648 -23.38 -16.46 29.60
CA PRO A 648 -24.12 -16.16 30.83
C PRO A 648 -25.06 -17.29 31.27
N TYR A 649 -25.05 -18.46 30.62
CA TYR A 649 -26.01 -19.54 30.84
C TYR A 649 -25.50 -20.72 31.68
N ASP A 650 -24.22 -20.75 32.04
CA ASP A 650 -23.65 -21.87 32.81
C ASP A 650 -23.88 -21.75 34.34
N THR A 651 -24.55 -20.70 34.83
CA THR A 651 -24.72 -20.44 36.27
C THR A 651 -26.17 -20.25 36.75
N LEU A 652 -27.18 -20.58 35.93
CA LEU A 652 -28.58 -20.52 36.37
C LEU A 652 -29.06 -21.85 36.98
N PRO A 653 -29.71 -21.85 38.17
CA PRO A 653 -30.17 -23.07 38.81
C PRO A 653 -31.28 -23.74 37.99
N THR A 654 -31.07 -25.01 37.67
CA THR A 654 -32.06 -25.90 37.04
C THR A 654 -32.69 -26.81 38.10
N ASN A 655 -33.91 -27.29 37.86
CA ASN A 655 -34.49 -28.35 38.69
C ASN A 655 -33.90 -29.73 38.31
N LYS A 656 -34.27 -30.79 39.05
CA LYS A 656 -33.74 -32.16 38.84
C LYS A 656 -34.02 -32.76 37.45
N ASP A 657 -34.88 -32.14 36.65
CA ASP A 657 -35.22 -32.56 35.28
C ASP A 657 -34.56 -31.66 34.21
N GLY A 658 -33.65 -30.76 34.59
CA GLY A 658 -32.87 -29.94 33.66
C GLY A 658 -33.63 -28.75 33.05
N ILE A 659 -34.76 -28.34 33.63
CA ILE A 659 -35.54 -27.18 33.17
C ILE A 659 -35.12 -25.93 33.95
N LEU A 660 -34.86 -24.85 33.22
CA LEU A 660 -34.48 -23.54 33.75
C LEU A 660 -35.60 -22.95 34.62
N LEU A 661 -35.31 -22.63 35.89
CA LEU A 661 -36.25 -21.93 36.76
C LEU A 661 -36.15 -20.42 36.49
N GLY A 662 -37.10 -19.86 35.73
CA GLY A 662 -37.20 -18.42 35.55
C GLY A 662 -37.65 -17.71 36.83
N PRO A 663 -37.17 -16.48 37.12
CA PRO A 663 -37.56 -15.75 38.32
C PRO A 663 -39.04 -15.33 38.23
N LYS A 664 -39.84 -15.75 39.22
CA LYS A 664 -41.13 -15.13 39.54
C LYS A 664 -40.83 -13.80 40.22
N ASP A 665 -40.73 -12.74 39.44
CA ASP A 665 -41.17 -11.37 39.75
C ASP A 665 -40.55 -10.39 38.74
N SER A 666 -41.33 -9.36 38.38
CA SER A 666 -40.99 -8.27 37.45
C SER A 666 -41.31 -8.49 35.97
N LEU A 667 -42.60 -8.65 35.67
CA LEU A 667 -43.19 -8.19 34.42
C LEU A 667 -44.60 -7.65 34.71
N MET A 668 -44.70 -6.46 35.31
CA MET A 668 -45.84 -5.54 35.14
C MET A 668 -45.37 -4.09 35.34
N ASP A 669 -45.94 -3.21 34.52
CA ASP A 669 -45.85 -1.74 34.51
C ASP A 669 -44.61 -1.05 33.90
N SER A 670 -44.66 -0.95 32.57
CA SER A 670 -44.04 0.15 31.81
C SER A 670 -45.12 1.00 31.13
N ARG A 671 -45.81 1.90 31.86
CA ARG A 671 -46.57 3.00 31.25
C ARG A 671 -46.58 4.25 32.15
N LYS A 672 -46.09 5.37 31.57
CA LYS A 672 -46.11 6.78 32.06
C LYS A 672 -45.00 7.03 33.11
N THR A 673 -44.10 8.00 33.01
CA THR A 673 -44.23 9.42 32.63
C THR A 673 -42.87 10.05 32.28
N ARG A 674 -42.85 10.83 31.18
CA ARG A 674 -41.91 11.94 30.92
C ARG A 674 -42.07 13.05 31.98
N LYS A 675 -40.96 13.62 32.50
CA LYS A 675 -40.60 15.07 32.52
C LYS A 675 -39.73 15.47 33.73
N LYS A 676 -38.67 16.27 33.42
CA LYS A 676 -37.93 17.26 34.25
C LYS A 676 -37.07 16.67 35.38
N SER A 677 -35.87 17.15 35.70
CA SER A 677 -35.25 18.50 35.70
C SER A 677 -33.70 18.38 35.63
N ARG A 678 -32.95 19.26 34.92
CA ARG A 678 -32.11 20.37 35.46
C ARG A 678 -31.40 20.00 36.78
N ILE A 679 -30.08 20.03 36.89
CA ILE A 679 -29.12 21.12 36.60
C ILE A 679 -27.92 20.61 35.80
#